data_AF-A0A455T226-F1
#
_entry.id   AF-A0A455T226-F1
#
_cell.length_a   1.000
_cell.length_b   1.000
_cell.length_c   1.000
_cell.angle_alpha   90.00
_cell.angle_beta   90.00
_cell.angle_gamma   90.00
#
_symmetry.space_group_name_H-M   'P 1'
#
loop_
_entity.id
_entity.type
_entity.pdbx_description
1 polymer ?
#
loop_
_entity_poly.entity_id
_entity_poly.type
_entity_poly.pdbx_seq_one_letter_code
_entity_poly.pdbx_strand_id
1 'polypeptide(L)'
;MRLSLQDVKKQVYRRGGERYLALHWLRPGELQAEITCLLDYYEKLLGQPRRIFSLDEARACIGDYRLADSLITVLGDWYTWEQPAWTEEVSHLAAGEQASLALQQAGISSSVQLRLALFDYVNSSYDGFLARSERAAALAAFATRFSLSLSELERLLILDSEDEARLVRLSESVPQPVAIIAHYNQAIFEAALSSAARVTFLLDSQALRADQQAGIGAVVKRFCYLARRLGVYYDLDYADNLADEPRPLSEREHPRRLRLTCYGPQEMTGLPQQYGQRLARLCRWLLEYAPRSGSGAAARRREYSRGSGERLRRAIVTAEALVYLGERAYHLPFDATLLSLLTVPEEAATPLTTDQAGQGEDLFDSQLESAFAAAFQALERGSGQGLEGWHLEREPEPLLLQEGIFIPDFALSREQQRIYVEILGFWTAAYRERKIQKLLQLQGRSDIILLVPREARAAFASLEGIFPIVCYDEQVALGDLLHLLRSRYDDFAARLALLDREAIRRQVRQEGFMAERDCYSLLHCYRRAELERAATLITDQSIRFLPGVGLYTQEWFERFTSSFVEWVEGRGPTAWGAVAAELRRRWPCLAASDDAALEALLEQINGVRIEHGSIFEAQLTYGGEMAGAPDETRAANEQGELSTVAAPATQRAGREQKARPNSGPRPEKERRPSTPPQAAQPDLWA
;
A
#
# COMPACT_ATOMS: atom_id res chain seq x y z
N MET A 1 -18.36 20.43 6.28
CA MET A 1 -18.65 19.77 7.59
C MET A 1 -19.41 18.48 7.30
N ARG A 2 -19.22 17.37 8.05
CA ARG A 2 -19.93 16.09 7.78
C ARG A 2 -21.03 15.85 8.80
N LEU A 3 -22.14 15.25 8.37
CA LEU A 3 -23.30 14.96 9.23
C LEU A 3 -22.98 13.88 10.27
N SER A 4 -23.46 14.09 11.49
CA SER A 4 -23.52 13.05 12.53
C SER A 4 -24.89 12.37 12.49
N LEU A 5 -24.92 11.06 12.79
CA LEU A 5 -26.19 10.32 12.89
C LEU A 5 -27.12 10.96 13.94
N GLN A 6 -26.59 11.66 14.95
CA GLN A 6 -27.40 12.35 15.96
C GLN A 6 -28.20 13.53 15.41
N ASP A 7 -27.69 14.20 14.38
CA ASP A 7 -28.28 15.41 13.80
C ASP A 7 -29.32 15.07 12.74
N VAL A 8 -29.12 13.95 12.03
CA VAL A 8 -30.02 13.46 10.98
C VAL A 8 -31.43 13.17 11.50
N LYS A 9 -32.44 13.58 10.71
CA LYS A 9 -33.86 13.26 10.92
C LYS A 9 -34.09 11.74 10.78
N LYS A 10 -34.63 11.13 11.83
CA LYS A 10 -34.75 9.69 11.97
C LYS A 10 -35.96 9.30 12.81
N GLN A 11 -36.48 8.11 12.58
CA GLN A 11 -37.58 7.51 13.34
C GLN A 11 -37.13 6.19 13.96
N VAL A 12 -37.55 5.94 15.19
CA VAL A 12 -37.27 4.69 15.92
C VAL A 12 -38.56 3.90 16.04
N TYR A 13 -38.50 2.60 15.76
CA TYR A 13 -39.64 1.69 15.91
C TYR A 13 -39.19 0.32 16.42
N ARG A 14 -40.15 -0.54 16.78
CA ARG A 14 -39.88 -1.92 17.22
C ARG A 14 -40.60 -2.91 16.33
N ARG A 15 -39.94 -4.02 16.02
CA ARG A 15 -40.50 -5.15 15.28
C ARG A 15 -39.91 -6.43 15.85
N GLY A 16 -40.75 -7.40 16.23
CA GLY A 16 -40.28 -8.70 16.75
C GLY A 16 -39.45 -8.62 18.05
N GLY A 17 -39.62 -7.57 18.86
CA GLY A 17 -38.82 -7.35 20.07
C GLY A 17 -37.49 -6.61 19.84
N GLU A 18 -37.05 -6.51 18.58
CA GLU A 18 -35.85 -5.76 18.19
C GLU A 18 -36.18 -4.28 17.92
N ARG A 19 -35.14 -3.44 18.03
CA ARG A 19 -35.25 -1.99 17.80
C ARG A 19 -34.70 -1.66 16.43
N TYR A 20 -35.48 -0.88 15.68
CA TYR A 20 -35.10 -0.43 14.35
C TYR A 20 -35.01 1.07 14.29
N LEU A 21 -34.15 1.53 13.39
CA LEU A 21 -34.01 2.92 13.01
C LEU A 21 -34.40 3.06 11.53
N ALA A 22 -35.08 4.15 11.18
CA ALA A 22 -35.32 4.57 9.80
C ALA A 22 -34.80 5.99 9.63
N LEU A 23 -33.94 6.21 8.63
CA LEU A 23 -33.54 7.56 8.24
C LEU A 23 -34.62 8.17 7.35
N HIS A 24 -34.70 9.49 7.32
CA HIS A 24 -35.58 10.21 6.41
C HIS A 24 -34.88 10.40 5.06
N TRP A 25 -35.21 9.56 4.07
CA TRP A 25 -34.69 9.65 2.71
C TRP A 25 -35.57 10.56 1.86
N LEU A 26 -34.96 11.36 0.99
CA LEU A 26 -35.68 12.21 0.03
C LEU A 26 -35.79 11.52 -1.33
N ARG A 27 -36.99 11.51 -1.90
CA ARG A 27 -37.22 10.96 -3.25
C ARG A 27 -36.97 12.02 -4.34
N PRO A 28 -36.68 11.61 -5.59
CA PRO A 28 -36.63 12.55 -6.70
C PRO A 28 -37.96 13.30 -6.83
N GLY A 29 -37.92 14.62 -6.87
CA GLY A 29 -39.12 15.47 -6.92
C GLY A 29 -39.65 15.94 -5.57
N GLU A 30 -39.20 15.36 -4.47
CA GLU A 30 -39.57 15.78 -3.12
C GLU A 30 -38.81 17.04 -2.71
N LEU A 31 -39.47 17.95 -2.00
CA LEU A 31 -38.89 19.23 -1.51
C LEU A 31 -38.25 20.13 -2.58
N GLN A 32 -38.66 20.00 -3.85
CA GLN A 32 -38.06 20.81 -4.92
C GLN A 32 -38.24 22.31 -4.68
N ALA A 33 -39.46 22.75 -4.30
CA ALA A 33 -39.75 24.16 -4.09
C ALA A 33 -38.99 24.73 -2.87
N GLU A 34 -38.91 23.94 -1.80
CA GLU A 34 -38.23 24.27 -0.55
C GLU A 34 -36.71 24.35 -0.75
N ILE A 35 -36.12 23.40 -1.48
CA ILE A 35 -34.70 23.43 -1.84
C ILE A 35 -34.41 24.60 -2.78
N THR A 36 -35.27 24.88 -3.76
CA THR A 36 -35.13 26.08 -4.62
C THR A 36 -35.18 27.36 -3.78
N CYS A 37 -36.10 27.44 -2.81
CA CYS A 37 -36.17 28.59 -1.89
C CYS A 37 -34.86 28.76 -1.09
N LEU A 38 -34.28 27.67 -0.60
CA LEU A 38 -32.99 27.69 0.10
C LEU A 38 -31.83 28.08 -0.84
N LEU A 39 -31.82 27.61 -2.07
CA LEU A 39 -30.82 28.01 -3.08
C LEU A 39 -30.95 29.49 -3.42
N ASP A 40 -32.16 30.00 -3.63
CA ASP A 40 -32.43 31.43 -3.86
C ASP A 40 -31.95 32.28 -2.67
N TYR A 41 -32.05 31.76 -1.45
CA TYR A 41 -31.50 32.42 -0.26
C TYR A 41 -29.97 32.52 -0.31
N TYR A 42 -29.27 31.42 -0.62
CA TYR A 42 -27.81 31.42 -0.77
C TYR A 42 -27.34 32.31 -1.92
N GLU A 43 -28.02 32.26 -3.06
CA GLU A 43 -27.68 33.07 -4.24
C GLU A 43 -27.83 34.57 -3.97
N LYS A 44 -28.82 34.98 -3.16
CA LYS A 44 -28.95 36.38 -2.70
C LYS A 44 -27.80 36.85 -1.81
N LEU A 45 -27.14 35.92 -1.12
CA LEU A 45 -26.05 36.20 -0.18
C LEU A 45 -24.66 36.10 -0.82
N LEU A 46 -24.55 35.83 -2.12
CA LEU A 46 -23.24 35.77 -2.78
C LEU A 46 -22.46 37.09 -2.62
N GLY A 47 -21.19 36.96 -2.21
CA GLY A 47 -20.29 38.08 -1.90
C GLY A 47 -20.60 38.82 -0.59
N GLN A 48 -21.72 38.52 0.07
CA GLN A 48 -22.09 39.12 1.35
C GLN A 48 -21.32 38.47 2.51
N PRO A 49 -21.02 39.23 3.58
CA PRO A 49 -20.35 38.69 4.77
C PRO A 49 -21.26 37.74 5.57
N ARG A 50 -20.65 36.74 6.22
CA ARG A 50 -21.34 35.68 6.97
C ARG A 50 -22.24 36.19 8.08
N ARG A 51 -21.95 37.33 8.69
CA ARG A 51 -22.83 37.96 9.70
C ARG A 51 -24.25 38.28 9.21
N ILE A 52 -24.46 38.38 7.88
CA ILE A 52 -25.79 38.62 7.29
C ILE A 52 -26.58 37.30 7.18
N PHE A 53 -25.89 36.15 7.16
CA PHE A 53 -26.54 34.85 7.09
C PHE A 53 -27.38 34.59 8.35
N SER A 54 -28.68 34.38 8.15
CA SER A 54 -29.63 34.02 9.19
C SER A 54 -29.94 32.53 9.09
N LEU A 55 -29.53 31.78 10.12
CA LEU A 55 -29.84 30.37 10.22
C LEU A 55 -31.35 30.11 10.31
N ASP A 56 -32.11 31.01 10.93
CA ASP A 56 -33.57 30.86 11.09
C ASP A 56 -34.30 31.08 9.76
N GLU A 57 -33.85 32.01 8.92
CA GLU A 57 -34.40 32.20 7.57
C GLU A 57 -34.10 31.00 6.67
N ALA A 58 -32.86 30.50 6.71
CA ALA A 58 -32.48 29.29 5.97
C ALA A 58 -33.30 28.06 6.42
N ARG A 59 -33.57 27.92 7.73
CA ARG A 59 -34.44 26.87 8.27
C ARG A 59 -35.90 27.04 7.86
N ALA A 60 -36.40 28.28 7.78
CA ALA A 60 -37.76 28.56 7.38
C ALA A 60 -38.06 28.13 5.93
N CYS A 61 -37.06 28.11 5.04
CA CYS A 61 -37.22 27.61 3.66
C CYS A 61 -37.66 26.14 3.60
N ILE A 62 -37.22 25.31 4.56
CA ILE A 62 -37.48 23.87 4.60
C ILE A 62 -38.56 23.50 5.63
N GLY A 63 -38.68 24.28 6.70
CA GLY A 63 -39.63 24.07 7.80
C GLY A 63 -39.16 23.10 8.88
N ASP A 64 -38.57 21.96 8.52
CA ASP A 64 -37.98 21.02 9.48
C ASP A 64 -36.50 21.37 9.78
N TYR A 65 -36.19 21.71 11.02
CA TYR A 65 -34.85 22.18 11.38
C TYR A 65 -33.73 21.14 11.18
N ARG A 66 -34.00 19.84 11.42
CA ARG A 66 -32.98 18.78 11.24
C ARG A 66 -32.69 18.57 9.77
N LEU A 67 -33.73 18.62 8.96
CA LEU A 67 -33.61 18.52 7.51
C LEU A 67 -32.89 19.74 6.95
N ALA A 68 -33.27 20.95 7.37
CA ALA A 68 -32.62 22.20 7.00
C ALA A 68 -31.13 22.20 7.34
N ASP A 69 -30.77 21.88 8.58
CA ASP A 69 -29.36 21.85 9.02
C ASP A 69 -28.55 20.83 8.21
N SER A 70 -29.18 19.71 7.85
CA SER A 70 -28.55 18.69 7.00
C SER A 70 -28.33 19.18 5.58
N LEU A 71 -29.32 19.87 4.99
CA LEU A 71 -29.23 20.45 3.65
C LEU A 71 -28.22 21.61 3.61
N ILE A 72 -28.21 22.48 4.62
CA ILE A 72 -27.21 23.56 4.80
C ILE A 72 -25.79 22.99 4.83
N THR A 73 -25.60 21.87 5.55
CA THR A 73 -24.31 21.17 5.59
C THR A 73 -23.91 20.64 4.21
N VAL A 74 -24.86 20.06 3.47
CA VAL A 74 -24.66 19.53 2.11
C VAL A 74 -24.36 20.65 1.10
N LEU A 75 -24.98 21.82 1.24
CA LEU A 75 -24.69 22.99 0.41
C LEU A 75 -23.23 23.45 0.54
N GLY A 76 -22.52 23.04 1.60
CA GLY A 76 -21.07 23.23 1.74
C GLY A 76 -20.24 22.62 0.60
N ASP A 77 -20.78 21.67 -0.17
CA ASP A 77 -20.12 21.12 -1.36
C ASP A 77 -20.12 22.11 -2.55
N TRP A 78 -21.05 23.09 -2.56
CA TRP A 78 -21.21 24.08 -3.64
C TRP A 78 -20.95 25.52 -3.20
N TYR A 79 -21.08 25.83 -1.91
CA TYR A 79 -20.90 27.16 -1.37
C TYR A 79 -19.92 27.09 -0.19
N THR A 80 -18.98 28.03 -0.16
CA THR A 80 -18.03 28.15 0.94
C THR A 80 -17.93 29.59 1.41
N TRP A 81 -17.50 29.77 2.65
CA TRP A 81 -17.20 31.07 3.21
C TRP A 81 -15.69 31.31 3.07
N GLU A 82 -15.31 32.28 2.23
CA GLU A 82 -13.92 32.63 1.99
C GLU A 82 -13.55 33.91 2.74
N GLN A 83 -12.40 33.89 3.40
CA GLN A 83 -11.90 35.08 4.07
C GLN A 83 -11.45 36.12 3.02
N PRO A 84 -11.84 37.40 3.15
CA PRO A 84 -11.38 38.44 2.23
C PRO A 84 -9.85 38.53 2.23
N ALA A 85 -9.25 38.64 1.04
CA ALA A 85 -7.81 38.81 0.93
C ALA A 85 -7.41 40.21 1.42
N TRP A 86 -6.45 40.26 2.36
CA TRP A 86 -5.95 41.53 2.93
C TRP A 86 -5.55 42.54 1.85
N THR A 87 -4.77 42.10 0.86
CA THR A 87 -4.25 42.95 -0.22
C THR A 87 -5.35 43.50 -1.13
N GLU A 88 -6.36 42.70 -1.42
CA GLU A 88 -7.51 43.10 -2.22
C GLU A 88 -8.35 44.13 -1.46
N GLU A 89 -8.65 43.86 -0.19
CA GLU A 89 -9.45 44.76 0.64
C GLU A 89 -8.77 46.11 0.87
N VAL A 90 -7.45 46.13 1.09
CA VAL A 90 -6.66 47.38 1.21
C VAL A 90 -6.67 48.18 -0.11
N SER A 91 -6.66 47.50 -1.25
CA SER A 91 -6.70 48.17 -2.57
C SER A 91 -8.04 48.83 -2.86
N HIS A 92 -9.13 48.37 -2.23
CA HIS A 92 -10.47 48.92 -2.37
C HIS A 92 -10.79 50.10 -1.44
N LEU A 93 -9.86 50.49 -0.56
CA LEU A 93 -10.04 51.62 0.36
C LEU A 93 -10.03 52.96 -0.39
N ALA A 94 -10.68 53.98 0.17
CA ALA A 94 -10.78 55.29 -0.47
C ALA A 94 -9.41 55.97 -0.65
N ALA A 95 -8.46 55.67 0.24
CA ALA A 95 -7.06 56.12 0.18
C ALA A 95 -6.10 54.99 -0.23
N GLY A 96 -6.58 53.98 -0.97
CA GLY A 96 -5.95 52.67 -1.18
C GLY A 96 -4.43 52.68 -1.43
N GLU A 97 -3.92 53.47 -2.38
CA GLU A 97 -2.46 53.49 -2.67
C GLU A 97 -1.63 54.06 -1.52
N GLN A 98 -2.09 55.14 -0.88
CA GLN A 98 -1.37 55.78 0.22
C GLN A 98 -1.44 54.94 1.50
N ALA A 99 -2.61 54.38 1.80
CA ALA A 99 -2.80 53.51 2.94
C ALA A 99 -2.03 52.19 2.80
N SER A 100 -2.04 51.59 1.60
CA SER A 100 -1.25 50.40 1.29
C SER A 100 0.24 50.65 1.49
N LEU A 101 0.77 51.77 0.99
CA LEU A 101 2.18 52.12 1.17
C LEU A 101 2.53 52.33 2.65
N ALA A 102 1.69 53.05 3.40
CA ALA A 102 1.93 53.32 4.82
C ALA A 102 1.90 52.03 5.67
N LEU A 103 0.93 51.15 5.42
CA LEU A 103 0.83 49.85 6.09
C LEU A 103 2.03 48.96 5.73
N GLN A 104 2.45 48.94 4.47
CA GLN A 104 3.61 48.18 4.01
C GLN A 104 4.92 48.69 4.62
N GLN A 105 5.11 50.01 4.70
CA GLN A 105 6.27 50.64 5.35
C GLN A 105 6.34 50.31 6.84
N ALA A 106 5.19 50.17 7.50
CA ALA A 106 5.10 49.74 8.89
C ALA A 106 5.18 48.22 9.08
N GLY A 107 5.34 47.43 8.01
CA GLY A 107 5.41 45.97 8.08
C GLY A 107 4.08 45.28 8.40
N ILE A 108 2.96 45.94 8.14
CA ILE A 108 1.61 45.43 8.42
C ILE A 108 1.00 44.87 7.13
N SER A 109 0.81 43.55 7.10
CA SER A 109 0.22 42.79 5.99
C SER A 109 -0.96 41.90 6.39
N SER A 110 -1.48 42.05 7.63
CA SER A 110 -2.61 41.28 8.14
C SER A 110 -3.34 41.98 9.29
N SER A 111 -4.58 41.58 9.54
CA SER A 111 -5.41 42.07 10.65
C SER A 111 -4.79 41.81 12.02
N VAL A 112 -4.08 40.69 12.18
CA VAL A 112 -3.34 40.35 13.40
C VAL A 112 -2.24 41.38 13.67
N GLN A 113 -1.42 41.70 12.65
CA GLN A 113 -0.35 42.70 12.80
C GLN A 113 -0.91 44.10 13.04
N LEU A 114 -2.02 44.46 12.39
CA LEU A 114 -2.67 45.75 12.61
C LEU A 114 -3.19 45.87 14.06
N ARG A 115 -3.78 44.79 14.61
CA ARG A 115 -4.19 44.72 16.02
C ARG A 115 -3.01 44.86 16.96
N LEU A 116 -1.89 44.19 16.70
CA LEU A 116 -0.67 44.32 17.51
C LEU A 116 -0.14 45.77 17.49
N ALA A 117 -0.04 46.39 16.32
CA ALA A 117 0.38 47.78 16.18
C ALA A 117 -0.56 48.75 16.92
N LEU A 118 -1.87 48.48 16.92
CA LEU A 118 -2.83 49.24 17.70
C LEU A 118 -2.61 49.07 19.21
N PHE A 119 -2.36 47.85 19.67
CA PHE A 119 -2.08 47.58 21.08
C PHE A 119 -0.78 48.26 21.53
N ASP A 120 0.28 48.23 20.72
CA ASP A 120 1.54 48.94 21.00
C ASP A 120 1.35 50.46 21.07
N TYR A 121 0.49 51.00 20.21
CA TYR A 121 0.12 52.41 20.25
C TYR A 121 -0.63 52.77 21.54
N VAL A 122 -1.62 51.97 21.93
CA VAL A 122 -2.39 52.19 23.17
C VAL A 122 -1.48 52.03 24.39
N ASN A 123 -0.57 51.06 24.37
CA ASN A 123 0.39 50.84 25.45
C ASN A 123 1.33 52.03 25.64
N SER A 124 1.88 52.57 24.55
CA SER A 124 2.81 53.69 24.60
C SER A 124 2.16 55.05 24.89
N SER A 125 0.90 55.24 24.50
CA SER A 125 0.22 56.55 24.59
C SER A 125 -0.80 56.66 25.72
N TYR A 126 -1.28 55.53 26.26
CA TYR A 126 -2.36 55.45 27.24
C TYR A 126 -2.11 54.41 28.35
N ASP A 127 -0.86 53.99 28.59
CA ASP A 127 -0.48 53.01 29.63
C ASP A 127 -1.22 51.66 29.52
N GLY A 128 -1.58 51.29 28.28
CA GLY A 128 -2.21 50.01 27.96
C GLY A 128 -3.72 49.96 28.10
N PHE A 129 -4.36 51.00 28.66
CA PHE A 129 -5.81 51.03 28.89
C PHE A 129 -6.45 52.28 28.31
N LEU A 130 -7.55 52.10 27.59
CA LEU A 130 -8.24 53.18 26.88
C LEU A 130 -9.62 53.42 27.50
N ALA A 131 -9.85 54.61 28.06
CA ALA A 131 -11.16 54.95 28.60
C ALA A 131 -12.21 55.07 27.49
N ARG A 132 -13.49 54.77 27.82
CA ARG A 132 -14.59 54.83 26.84
C ARG A 132 -14.73 56.20 26.17
N SER A 133 -14.47 57.29 26.91
CA SER A 133 -14.50 58.67 26.42
C SER A 133 -13.37 58.99 25.44
N GLU A 134 -12.22 58.30 25.54
CA GLU A 134 -11.01 58.58 24.77
C GLU A 134 -10.88 57.65 23.55
N ARG A 135 -11.61 56.53 23.55
CA ARG A 135 -11.50 55.49 22.52
C ARG A 135 -11.64 56.00 21.10
N ALA A 136 -12.67 56.79 20.81
CA ALA A 136 -12.91 57.26 19.46
C ALA A 136 -11.79 58.19 18.96
N ALA A 137 -11.31 59.08 19.82
CA ALA A 137 -10.21 60.00 19.49
C ALA A 137 -8.89 59.25 19.27
N ALA A 138 -8.57 58.27 20.11
CA ALA A 138 -7.37 57.47 20.00
C ALA A 138 -7.36 56.59 18.74
N LEU A 139 -8.48 55.93 18.41
CA LEU A 139 -8.59 55.13 17.19
C LEU A 139 -8.49 56.00 15.94
N ALA A 140 -9.10 57.19 15.93
CA ALA A 140 -8.97 58.13 14.81
C ALA A 140 -7.52 58.64 14.64
N ALA A 141 -6.83 58.92 15.75
CA ALA A 141 -5.42 59.32 15.72
C ALA A 141 -4.52 58.18 15.21
N PHE A 142 -4.79 56.93 15.61
CA PHE A 142 -4.09 55.76 15.08
C PHE A 142 -4.36 55.54 13.59
N ALA A 143 -5.63 55.63 13.16
CA ALA A 143 -6.02 55.47 11.76
C ALA A 143 -5.30 56.48 10.84
N THR A 144 -5.16 57.72 11.29
CA THR A 144 -4.49 58.81 10.56
C THR A 144 -3.03 58.48 10.24
N ARG A 145 -2.33 57.67 11.06
CA ARG A 145 -0.93 57.25 10.79
C ARG A 145 -0.78 56.45 9.51
N PHE A 146 -1.85 55.79 9.10
CA PHE A 146 -1.91 54.93 7.91
C PHE A 146 -2.81 55.49 6.82
N SER A 147 -3.18 56.78 6.90
CA SER A 147 -4.13 57.41 5.98
C SER A 147 -5.49 56.69 5.90
N LEU A 148 -5.91 56.05 6.99
CA LEU A 148 -7.19 55.35 7.10
C LEU A 148 -8.22 56.25 7.76
N SER A 149 -9.48 56.12 7.35
CA SER A 149 -10.62 56.55 8.16
C SER A 149 -10.84 55.60 9.35
N LEU A 150 -11.57 56.06 10.37
CA LEU A 150 -11.91 55.22 11.53
C LEU A 150 -12.68 53.96 11.10
N SER A 151 -13.63 54.09 10.18
CA SER A 151 -14.40 52.95 9.65
C SER A 151 -13.55 51.94 8.88
N GLU A 152 -12.56 52.41 8.12
CA GLU A 152 -11.65 51.52 7.38
C GLU A 152 -10.71 50.79 8.34
N LEU A 153 -10.19 51.48 9.37
CA LEU A 153 -9.42 50.85 10.44
C LEU A 153 -10.24 49.77 11.15
N GLU A 154 -11.46 50.09 11.58
CA GLU A 154 -12.35 49.13 12.27
C GLU A 154 -12.64 47.91 11.41
N ARG A 155 -12.85 48.09 10.11
CA ARG A 155 -13.04 47.00 9.15
C ARG A 155 -11.80 46.11 9.02
N LEU A 156 -10.62 46.69 8.85
CA LEU A 156 -9.38 45.93 8.70
C LEU A 156 -9.00 45.15 9.97
N LEU A 157 -9.34 45.66 11.16
CA LEU A 157 -9.05 44.99 12.43
C LEU A 157 -9.77 43.64 12.60
N ILE A 158 -10.94 43.49 11.97
CA ILE A 158 -11.80 42.30 12.09
C ILE A 158 -11.89 41.48 10.80
N LEU A 159 -11.12 41.82 9.76
CA LEU A 159 -11.22 41.20 8.43
C LEU A 159 -11.03 39.68 8.45
N ASP A 160 -10.25 39.16 9.39
CA ASP A 160 -9.98 37.73 9.57
C ASP A 160 -11.00 37.01 10.48
N SER A 161 -12.05 37.69 10.91
CA SER A 161 -13.17 37.09 11.66
C SER A 161 -14.00 36.17 10.76
N GLU A 162 -14.54 35.08 11.32
CA GLU A 162 -15.48 34.22 10.58
C GLU A 162 -16.72 34.97 10.07
N ASP A 163 -17.13 36.03 10.79
CA ASP A 163 -18.29 36.86 10.47
C ASP A 163 -18.11 37.71 9.21
N GLU A 164 -16.87 38.04 8.85
CA GLU A 164 -16.53 38.83 7.66
C GLU A 164 -16.22 37.95 6.42
N ALA A 165 -16.12 36.63 6.60
CA ALA A 165 -15.98 35.71 5.49
C ALA A 165 -17.14 35.88 4.51
N ARG A 166 -16.87 35.87 3.21
CA ARG A 166 -17.87 36.12 2.15
C ARG A 166 -18.32 34.81 1.52
N LEU A 167 -19.60 34.73 1.19
CA LEU A 167 -20.14 33.55 0.52
C LEU A 167 -19.66 33.50 -0.93
N VAL A 168 -19.03 32.41 -1.31
CA VAL A 168 -18.55 32.15 -2.67
C VAL A 168 -19.14 30.83 -3.17
N ARG A 169 -19.51 30.80 -4.45
CA ARG A 169 -19.95 29.59 -5.14
C ARG A 169 -18.75 28.88 -5.77
N LEU A 170 -18.61 27.59 -5.46
CA LEU A 170 -17.56 26.70 -5.96
C LEU A 170 -17.87 26.10 -7.33
N SER A 171 -19.14 26.13 -7.76
CA SER A 171 -19.60 25.63 -9.06
C SER A 171 -19.87 26.77 -10.05
N GLU A 172 -19.72 26.48 -11.34
CA GLU A 172 -20.01 27.45 -12.42
C GLU A 172 -21.48 27.89 -12.41
N SER A 173 -22.39 26.95 -12.20
CA SER A 173 -23.84 27.17 -12.17
C SER A 173 -24.45 26.79 -10.81
N VAL A 174 -25.66 27.31 -10.56
CA VAL A 174 -26.47 26.94 -9.39
C VAL A 174 -26.78 25.44 -9.45
N PRO A 175 -26.55 24.68 -8.35
CA PRO A 175 -26.84 23.26 -8.35
C PRO A 175 -28.33 22.98 -8.50
N GLN A 176 -28.66 21.92 -9.23
CA GLN A 176 -30.05 21.50 -9.39
C GLN A 176 -30.58 20.87 -8.09
N PRO A 177 -31.85 21.08 -7.70
CA PRO A 177 -32.42 20.47 -6.49
C PRO A 177 -32.27 18.95 -6.43
N VAL A 178 -32.34 18.26 -7.58
CA VAL A 178 -32.13 16.81 -7.66
C VAL A 178 -30.72 16.37 -7.25
N ALA A 179 -29.69 17.19 -7.52
CA ALA A 179 -28.32 16.92 -7.10
C ALA A 179 -28.17 17.11 -5.58
N ILE A 180 -28.80 18.16 -5.02
CA ILE A 180 -28.83 18.40 -3.57
C ILE A 180 -29.50 17.24 -2.84
N ILE A 181 -30.63 16.73 -3.34
CA ILE A 181 -31.34 15.56 -2.80
C ILE A 181 -30.44 14.32 -2.78
N ALA A 182 -29.74 14.05 -3.88
CA ALA A 182 -28.84 12.91 -3.95
C ALA A 182 -27.68 13.04 -2.96
N HIS A 183 -27.02 14.20 -2.87
CA HIS A 183 -25.95 14.43 -1.89
C HIS A 183 -26.45 14.39 -0.44
N TYR A 184 -27.67 14.85 -0.17
CA TYR A 184 -28.32 14.68 1.13
C TYR A 184 -28.47 13.20 1.49
N ASN A 185 -29.03 12.39 0.58
CA ASN A 185 -29.19 10.95 0.78
C ASN A 185 -27.83 10.25 1.00
N GLN A 186 -26.79 10.65 0.26
CA GLN A 186 -25.42 10.17 0.47
C GLN A 186 -24.89 10.55 1.86
N ALA A 187 -25.08 11.81 2.27
CA ALA A 187 -24.57 12.31 3.54
C ALA A 187 -25.23 11.62 4.74
N ILE A 188 -26.55 11.40 4.72
CA ILE A 188 -27.24 10.69 5.80
C ILE A 188 -26.86 9.20 5.85
N PHE A 189 -26.66 8.57 4.68
CA PHE A 189 -26.21 7.19 4.58
C PHE A 189 -24.81 7.03 5.16
N GLU A 190 -23.89 7.92 4.80
CA GLU A 190 -22.52 7.92 5.31
C GLU A 190 -22.43 8.27 6.80
N ALA A 191 -23.30 9.14 7.31
CA ALA A 191 -23.42 9.41 8.74
C ALA A 191 -23.81 8.15 9.52
N ALA A 192 -24.75 7.36 8.97
CA ALA A 192 -25.13 6.08 9.54
C ALA A 192 -23.99 5.05 9.48
N LEU A 193 -23.33 4.90 8.33
CA LEU A 193 -22.19 3.98 8.19
C LEU A 193 -21.03 4.36 9.10
N SER A 194 -20.76 5.65 9.28
CA SER A 194 -19.68 6.13 10.14
C SER A 194 -19.92 5.84 11.63
N SER A 195 -21.16 5.56 12.01
CA SER A 195 -21.55 5.20 13.39
C SER A 195 -21.99 3.74 13.53
N ALA A 196 -21.97 2.97 12.44
CA ALA A 196 -22.35 1.56 12.44
C ALA A 196 -21.26 0.72 13.10
N ALA A 197 -21.63 -0.13 14.05
CA ALA A 197 -20.76 -1.16 14.60
C ALA A 197 -20.53 -2.31 13.61
N ARG A 198 -21.52 -2.56 12.74
CA ARG A 198 -21.47 -3.60 11.71
C ARG A 198 -22.39 -3.22 10.55
N VAL A 199 -21.98 -3.54 9.33
CA VAL A 199 -22.78 -3.37 8.12
C VAL A 199 -22.76 -4.69 7.36
N THR A 200 -23.93 -5.22 7.03
CA THR A 200 -24.08 -6.51 6.36
C THR A 200 -24.80 -6.31 5.03
N PHE A 201 -24.23 -6.83 3.95
CA PHE A 201 -24.85 -6.90 2.63
C PHE A 201 -25.12 -8.36 2.28
N LEU A 202 -26.37 -8.67 1.97
CA LEU A 202 -26.78 -9.98 1.46
C LEU A 202 -26.95 -9.88 -0.05
N LEU A 203 -26.12 -10.62 -0.79
CA LEU A 203 -26.06 -10.56 -2.24
C LEU A 203 -26.62 -11.84 -2.87
N ASP A 204 -27.36 -11.68 -3.95
CA ASP A 204 -27.76 -12.78 -4.82
C ASP A 204 -26.59 -13.16 -5.74
N SER A 205 -26.08 -14.39 -5.60
CA SER A 205 -24.97 -14.87 -6.42
C SER A 205 -25.33 -15.09 -7.89
N GLN A 206 -26.61 -15.31 -8.24
CA GLN A 206 -27.04 -15.43 -9.63
C GLN A 206 -27.07 -14.07 -10.33
N ALA A 207 -27.57 -13.04 -9.65
CA ALA A 207 -27.53 -11.67 -10.14
C ALA A 207 -26.09 -11.20 -10.44
N LEU A 208 -25.11 -11.70 -9.67
CA LEU A 208 -23.67 -11.44 -9.89
C LEU A 208 -23.03 -12.27 -11.02
N ARG A 209 -23.71 -13.31 -11.54
CA ARG A 209 -23.20 -14.23 -12.58
C ARG A 209 -23.74 -13.94 -13.98
N ALA A 210 -24.83 -13.19 -14.11
CA ALA A 210 -25.59 -13.06 -15.36
C ALA A 210 -24.85 -12.33 -16.50
N ASP A 211 -23.67 -11.75 -16.27
CA ASP A 211 -22.91 -10.99 -17.27
C ASP A 211 -21.54 -11.66 -17.52
N GLN A 212 -21.34 -12.21 -18.73
CA GLN A 212 -20.33 -13.23 -19.07
C GLN A 212 -18.85 -12.77 -18.93
N GLN A 213 -18.58 -11.49 -18.68
CA GLN A 213 -17.22 -10.95 -18.66
C GLN A 213 -16.53 -10.99 -17.28
N ALA A 214 -17.26 -11.10 -16.16
CA ALA A 214 -16.68 -11.21 -14.83
C ALA A 214 -17.67 -11.80 -13.80
N GLY A 215 -17.38 -12.99 -13.29
CA GLY A 215 -18.23 -13.67 -12.29
C GLY A 215 -18.14 -13.09 -10.88
N ILE A 216 -18.87 -13.69 -9.93
CA ILE A 216 -18.92 -13.32 -8.51
C ILE A 216 -17.55 -13.08 -7.86
N GLY A 217 -16.53 -13.82 -8.31
CA GLY A 217 -15.15 -13.67 -7.85
C GLY A 217 -14.58 -12.26 -8.06
N ALA A 218 -14.91 -11.58 -9.16
CA ALA A 218 -14.40 -10.24 -9.43
C ALA A 218 -14.97 -9.20 -8.44
N VAL A 219 -16.26 -9.32 -8.10
CA VAL A 219 -16.91 -8.43 -7.13
C VAL A 219 -16.38 -8.66 -5.72
N VAL A 220 -16.20 -9.93 -5.34
CA VAL A 220 -15.60 -10.29 -4.05
C VAL A 220 -14.14 -9.82 -3.97
N LYS A 221 -13.32 -10.05 -5.01
CA LYS A 221 -11.94 -9.57 -5.06
C LYS A 221 -11.88 -8.06 -4.91
N ARG A 222 -12.71 -7.33 -5.67
CA ARG A 222 -12.81 -5.87 -5.56
C ARG A 222 -13.20 -5.44 -4.14
N PHE A 223 -14.21 -6.06 -3.54
CA PHE A 223 -14.60 -5.75 -2.16
C PHE A 223 -13.45 -5.96 -1.18
N CYS A 224 -12.80 -7.13 -1.22
CA CYS A 224 -11.68 -7.47 -0.34
C CYS A 224 -10.52 -6.49 -0.53
N TYR A 225 -10.18 -6.18 -1.78
CA TYR A 225 -9.16 -5.20 -2.13
C TYR A 225 -9.47 -3.84 -1.53
N LEU A 226 -10.66 -3.28 -1.77
CA LEU A 226 -11.05 -1.97 -1.23
C LEU A 226 -11.11 -1.97 0.29
N ALA A 227 -11.58 -3.05 0.91
CA ALA A 227 -11.66 -3.19 2.36
C ALA A 227 -10.26 -3.24 3.00
N ARG A 228 -9.34 -4.05 2.46
CA ARG A 228 -7.93 -4.11 2.87
C ARG A 228 -7.26 -2.74 2.73
N ARG A 229 -7.39 -2.10 1.57
CA ARG A 229 -6.84 -0.76 1.28
C ARG A 229 -7.32 0.32 2.25
N LEU A 230 -8.58 0.24 2.69
CA LEU A 230 -9.14 1.19 3.65
C LEU A 230 -8.98 0.74 5.10
N GLY A 231 -8.30 -0.38 5.36
CA GLY A 231 -8.14 -0.94 6.71
C GLY A 231 -9.48 -1.26 7.38
N VAL A 232 -10.49 -1.62 6.59
CA VAL A 232 -11.82 -2.03 7.07
C VAL A 232 -11.82 -3.55 7.23
N TYR A 233 -12.18 -4.02 8.41
CA TYR A 233 -12.26 -5.45 8.71
C TYR A 233 -13.57 -5.99 8.15
N TYR A 234 -13.50 -7.17 7.55
CA TYR A 234 -14.64 -7.77 6.89
C TYR A 234 -14.73 -9.27 7.10
N ASP A 235 -15.90 -9.82 6.82
CA ASP A 235 -16.16 -11.24 6.74
C ASP A 235 -16.99 -11.56 5.50
N LEU A 236 -16.83 -12.79 5.02
CA LEU A 236 -17.45 -13.34 3.81
C LEU A 236 -17.92 -14.76 4.07
N ASP A 237 -19.21 -15.01 3.93
CA ASP A 237 -19.81 -16.33 4.14
C ASP A 237 -21.06 -16.55 3.29
N TYR A 238 -21.51 -17.80 3.19
CA TYR A 238 -22.75 -18.15 2.49
C TYR A 238 -23.91 -18.23 3.48
N ALA A 239 -24.97 -17.46 3.24
CA ALA A 239 -26.07 -17.30 4.19
C ALA A 239 -27.00 -18.52 4.30
N ASP A 240 -26.91 -19.49 3.37
CA ASP A 240 -27.84 -20.63 3.29
C ASP A 240 -27.60 -21.74 4.33
N ASN A 241 -26.54 -21.65 5.15
CA ASN A 241 -26.19 -22.69 6.14
C ASN A 241 -26.56 -22.35 7.60
N LEU A 242 -27.29 -21.26 7.87
CA LEU A 242 -27.60 -20.81 9.24
C LEU A 242 -29.05 -21.08 9.71
N ALA A 243 -29.80 -21.97 9.05
CA ALA A 243 -31.13 -22.37 9.52
C ALA A 243 -31.33 -23.89 9.45
N ASP A 244 -31.50 -24.51 10.62
CA ASP A 244 -31.93 -25.90 10.87
C ASP A 244 -33.35 -26.19 10.35
N GLU A 245 -33.57 -26.10 9.05
CA GLU A 245 -34.80 -26.59 8.40
C GLU A 245 -34.40 -27.60 7.32
N PRO A 246 -34.70 -28.91 7.49
CA PRO A 246 -34.36 -29.92 6.50
C PRO A 246 -35.18 -29.67 5.22
N ARG A 247 -34.55 -29.04 4.22
CA ARG A 247 -35.23 -28.77 2.94
C ARG A 247 -35.27 -30.02 2.04
N PRO A 248 -36.39 -30.26 1.35
CA PRO A 248 -36.56 -31.41 0.46
C PRO A 248 -35.57 -31.40 -0.71
N LEU A 249 -35.23 -32.60 -1.22
CA LEU A 249 -34.18 -32.82 -2.24
C LEU A 249 -34.37 -32.02 -3.55
N SER A 250 -35.56 -31.52 -3.83
CA SER A 250 -35.91 -30.78 -5.05
C SER A 250 -35.51 -29.29 -5.04
N GLU A 251 -35.07 -28.75 -3.91
CA GLU A 251 -34.74 -27.31 -3.75
C GLU A 251 -33.23 -27.00 -3.66
N ARG A 252 -32.36 -28.00 -3.92
CA ARG A 252 -30.89 -27.83 -3.91
C ARG A 252 -30.35 -26.92 -5.02
N GLU A 253 -31.20 -26.41 -5.90
CA GLU A 253 -30.87 -25.52 -7.03
C GLU A 253 -31.17 -24.03 -6.76
N HIS A 254 -31.39 -23.61 -5.51
CA HIS A 254 -31.54 -22.18 -5.21
C HIS A 254 -30.19 -21.44 -5.10
N PRO A 255 -30.12 -20.18 -5.59
CA PRO A 255 -28.89 -19.39 -5.65
C PRO A 255 -28.27 -19.19 -4.28
N ARG A 256 -26.99 -19.56 -4.13
CA ARG A 256 -26.23 -19.32 -2.90
C ARG A 256 -26.26 -17.83 -2.58
N ARG A 257 -26.72 -17.42 -1.39
CA ARG A 257 -26.64 -16.01 -1.00
C ARG A 257 -25.28 -15.74 -0.38
N LEU A 258 -24.60 -14.71 -0.85
CA LEU A 258 -23.31 -14.29 -0.31
C LEU A 258 -23.53 -13.18 0.72
N ARG A 259 -23.07 -13.39 1.95
CA ARG A 259 -23.07 -12.39 3.01
C ARG A 259 -21.71 -11.71 3.09
N LEU A 260 -21.71 -10.39 2.92
CA LEU A 260 -20.58 -9.51 3.18
C LEU A 260 -20.82 -8.79 4.49
N THR A 261 -19.93 -8.93 5.46
CA THR A 261 -20.02 -8.19 6.72
C THR A 261 -18.82 -7.28 6.86
N CYS A 262 -19.04 -5.97 6.99
CA CYS A 262 -18.01 -5.02 7.39
C CYS A 262 -18.18 -4.68 8.86
N TYR A 263 -17.09 -4.69 9.61
CA TYR A 263 -17.10 -4.27 11.00
C TYR A 263 -16.76 -2.79 11.10
N GLY A 264 -17.32 -2.14 12.11
CA GLY A 264 -17.20 -0.72 12.37
C GLY A 264 -16.39 -0.40 13.62
N PRO A 265 -16.29 0.89 14.01
CA PRO A 265 -15.35 1.37 15.01
C PRO A 265 -15.46 0.73 16.39
N GLN A 266 -16.66 0.33 16.82
CA GLN A 266 -16.88 -0.21 18.16
C GLN A 266 -16.25 -1.59 18.38
N GLU A 267 -15.98 -2.32 17.29
CA GLU A 267 -15.29 -3.60 17.36
C GLU A 267 -13.76 -3.44 17.21
N MET A 268 -13.23 -2.19 17.16
CA MET A 268 -11.87 -1.87 16.69
C MET A 268 -11.01 -1.03 17.64
N THR A 269 -9.69 -1.15 17.46
CA THR A 269 -8.64 -0.59 18.34
C THR A 269 -8.20 0.85 17.98
N GLY A 270 -9.03 1.63 17.27
CA GLY A 270 -8.72 3.00 16.82
C GLY A 270 -9.75 4.05 17.25
N LEU A 271 -9.46 5.34 17.01
CA LEU A 271 -10.42 6.43 17.27
C LEU A 271 -11.72 6.19 16.48
N PRO A 272 -12.88 6.04 17.14
CA PRO A 272 -14.11 5.60 16.50
C PRO A 272 -14.52 6.40 15.25
N GLN A 273 -14.27 7.71 15.27
CA GLN A 273 -14.64 8.60 14.18
C GLN A 273 -13.82 8.37 12.90
N GLN A 274 -12.51 8.11 13.01
CA GLN A 274 -11.67 7.89 11.84
C GLN A 274 -11.97 6.57 11.15
N TYR A 275 -12.21 5.52 11.93
CA TYR A 275 -12.52 4.19 11.39
C TYR A 275 -13.89 4.16 10.70
N GLY A 276 -14.92 4.76 11.32
CA GLY A 276 -16.24 4.91 10.70
C GLY A 276 -16.19 5.61 9.34
N GLN A 277 -15.34 6.64 9.19
CA GLN A 277 -15.14 7.31 7.92
C GLN A 277 -14.52 6.42 6.84
N ARG A 278 -13.63 5.48 7.21
CA ARG A 278 -13.07 4.49 6.29
C ARG A 278 -14.15 3.52 5.79
N LEU A 279 -15.05 3.08 6.67
CA LEU A 279 -16.19 2.25 6.31
C LEU A 279 -17.18 2.96 5.37
N ALA A 280 -17.50 4.23 5.66
CA ALA A 280 -18.32 5.05 4.76
C ALA A 280 -17.65 5.21 3.38
N ARG A 281 -16.34 5.46 3.35
CA ARG A 281 -15.55 5.55 2.11
C ARG A 281 -15.53 4.22 1.34
N LEU A 282 -15.44 3.08 2.02
CA LEU A 282 -15.53 1.75 1.42
C LEU A 282 -16.86 1.58 0.71
N CYS A 283 -17.97 1.87 1.40
CA CYS A 283 -19.31 1.73 0.81
C CYS A 283 -19.51 2.67 -0.39
N ARG A 284 -18.99 3.89 -0.32
CA ARG A 284 -18.97 4.83 -1.46
C ARG A 284 -18.27 4.24 -2.68
N TRP A 285 -17.09 3.65 -2.49
CA TRP A 285 -16.30 3.06 -3.57
C TRP A 285 -16.87 1.74 -4.09
N LEU A 286 -17.49 0.97 -3.21
CA LEU A 286 -18.07 -0.32 -3.50
C LEU A 286 -19.39 -0.17 -4.28
N LEU A 287 -20.26 0.75 -3.86
CA LEU A 287 -21.57 1.01 -4.45
C LEU A 287 -21.53 2.06 -5.57
N GLU A 288 -20.41 2.75 -5.77
CA GLU A 288 -20.18 3.75 -6.83
C GLU A 288 -21.30 4.80 -6.94
N TYR A 289 -21.76 5.34 -5.82
CA TYR A 289 -22.84 6.34 -5.81
C TYR A 289 -22.37 7.79 -5.89
N ALA A 290 -21.08 8.06 -5.67
CA ALA A 290 -20.49 9.40 -5.81
C ALA A 290 -19.34 9.38 -6.84
N PRO A 291 -19.33 10.30 -7.82
CA PRO A 291 -18.25 10.37 -8.80
C PRO A 291 -16.91 10.73 -8.12
N ARG A 292 -15.82 10.09 -8.56
CA ARG A 292 -14.46 10.50 -8.15
C ARG A 292 -14.10 11.79 -8.86
N SER A 293 -14.00 12.92 -8.15
CA SER A 293 -13.38 14.14 -8.69
C SER A 293 -11.93 13.82 -9.04
N GLY A 294 -11.60 13.87 -10.32
CA GLY A 294 -10.25 13.60 -10.83
C GLY A 294 -10.20 13.91 -12.31
N SER A 295 -9.33 14.82 -12.71
CA SER A 295 -9.05 15.14 -14.11
C SER A 295 -8.00 14.16 -14.67
N GLY A 296 -8.03 13.91 -15.99
CA GLY A 296 -6.97 13.15 -16.69
C GLY A 296 -7.19 11.63 -16.83
N ALA A 297 -6.10 10.86 -16.89
CA ALA A 297 -6.05 9.42 -17.22
C ALA A 297 -6.96 8.52 -16.34
N ALA A 298 -7.33 8.99 -15.15
CA ALA A 298 -8.32 8.37 -14.28
C ALA A 298 -9.72 8.28 -14.94
N ALA A 299 -10.08 9.24 -15.80
CA ALA A 299 -11.34 9.24 -16.54
C ALA A 299 -11.41 8.11 -17.59
N ARG A 300 -10.30 7.78 -18.27
CA ARG A 300 -10.24 6.65 -19.24
C ARG A 300 -10.31 5.27 -18.54
N ARG A 301 -9.87 5.18 -17.28
CA ARG A 301 -10.07 3.99 -16.43
C ARG A 301 -11.53 3.84 -15.94
N ARG A 302 -12.37 4.88 -16.03
CA ARG A 302 -13.80 4.85 -15.59
C ARG A 302 -14.69 4.02 -16.49
N GLU A 303 -14.43 3.98 -17.80
CA GLU A 303 -15.26 3.21 -18.75
C GLU A 303 -15.21 1.70 -18.49
N TYR A 304 -14.06 1.18 -18.06
CA TYR A 304 -13.91 -0.26 -17.76
C TYR A 304 -14.51 -0.69 -16.40
N SER A 305 -14.77 0.23 -15.46
CA SER A 305 -15.22 -0.11 -14.09
C SER A 305 -16.68 0.28 -13.77
N ARG A 306 -17.30 1.16 -14.58
CA ARG A 306 -18.64 1.73 -14.33
C ARG A 306 -19.78 0.71 -14.16
N GLY A 307 -19.59 -0.53 -14.63
CA GLY A 307 -20.60 -1.59 -14.49
C GLY A 307 -20.58 -2.31 -13.13
N SER A 308 -19.51 -2.18 -12.34
CA SER A 308 -19.34 -3.05 -11.16
C SER A 308 -20.09 -2.57 -9.92
N GLY A 309 -20.24 -1.27 -9.68
CA GLY A 309 -21.05 -0.76 -8.55
C GLY A 309 -22.54 -0.93 -8.81
N GLU A 310 -23.01 -0.65 -10.04
CA GLU A 310 -24.41 -0.87 -10.43
C GLU A 310 -24.80 -2.35 -10.33
N ARG A 311 -23.94 -3.27 -10.79
CA ARG A 311 -24.15 -4.72 -10.61
C ARG A 311 -24.31 -5.10 -9.14
N LEU A 312 -23.46 -4.55 -8.26
CA LEU A 312 -23.55 -4.85 -6.83
C LEU A 312 -24.84 -4.29 -6.23
N ARG A 313 -25.22 -3.04 -6.53
CA ARG A 313 -26.47 -2.43 -6.06
C ARG A 313 -27.69 -3.27 -6.42
N ARG A 314 -27.74 -3.80 -7.66
CA ARG A 314 -28.81 -4.70 -8.11
C ARG A 314 -28.78 -6.08 -7.47
N ALA A 315 -27.59 -6.58 -7.13
CA ALA A 315 -27.43 -7.87 -6.49
C ALA A 315 -27.75 -7.86 -4.99
N ILE A 316 -27.79 -6.68 -4.33
CA ILE A 316 -28.15 -6.56 -2.92
C ILE A 316 -29.63 -6.90 -2.73
N VAL A 317 -29.88 -8.03 -2.08
CA VAL A 317 -31.22 -8.48 -1.66
C VAL A 317 -31.65 -7.68 -0.43
N THR A 318 -30.76 -7.60 0.56
CA THR A 318 -30.95 -6.80 1.77
C THR A 318 -29.61 -6.27 2.24
N ALA A 319 -29.58 -5.05 2.74
CA ALA A 319 -28.46 -4.53 3.49
C ALA A 319 -28.95 -4.05 4.87
N GLU A 320 -28.10 -4.14 5.88
CA GLU A 320 -28.44 -3.74 7.24
C GLU A 320 -27.21 -3.21 7.95
N ALA A 321 -27.35 -2.09 8.65
CA ALA A 321 -26.36 -1.60 9.60
C ALA A 321 -26.85 -1.74 11.03
N LEU A 322 -25.97 -2.19 11.92
CA LEU A 322 -26.17 -2.15 13.36
C LEU A 322 -25.53 -0.87 13.89
N VAL A 323 -26.34 0.06 14.39
CA VAL A 323 -25.89 1.36 14.92
C VAL A 323 -26.25 1.48 16.39
N TYR A 324 -25.51 2.32 17.13
CA TYR A 324 -25.80 2.60 18.53
C TYR A 324 -26.21 4.05 18.72
N LEU A 325 -27.32 4.26 19.42
CA LEU A 325 -27.74 5.59 19.89
C LEU A 325 -27.75 5.55 21.42
N GLY A 326 -26.77 6.21 22.03
CA GLY A 326 -26.44 6.00 23.44
C GLY A 326 -25.98 4.56 23.66
N GLU A 327 -26.51 3.90 24.69
CA GLU A 327 -26.16 2.51 25.04
C GLU A 327 -27.05 1.45 24.36
N ARG A 328 -27.90 1.85 23.40
CA ARG A 328 -28.89 0.96 22.76
C ARG A 328 -28.52 0.69 21.31
N ALA A 329 -28.58 -0.58 20.93
CA ALA A 329 -28.41 -1.03 19.56
C ALA A 329 -29.72 -0.90 18.76
N TYR A 330 -29.58 -0.49 17.49
CA TYR A 330 -30.66 -0.37 16.52
C TYR A 330 -30.25 -0.97 15.18
N HIS A 331 -31.18 -1.69 14.56
CA HIS A 331 -31.06 -2.21 13.20
C HIS A 331 -31.53 -1.17 12.20
N LEU A 332 -30.69 -0.86 11.23
CA LEU A 332 -30.95 0.12 10.18
C LEU A 332 -30.93 -0.61 8.82
N PRO A 333 -32.10 -1.06 8.33
CA PRO A 333 -32.19 -1.76 7.05
C PRO A 333 -32.08 -0.78 5.88
N PHE A 334 -31.43 -1.23 4.82
CA PHE A 334 -31.37 -0.60 3.51
C PHE A 334 -31.79 -1.62 2.46
N ASP A 335 -32.73 -1.25 1.59
CA ASP A 335 -33.11 -2.06 0.44
C ASP A 335 -32.50 -1.50 -0.85
N ALA A 336 -32.61 -2.24 -1.95
CA ALA A 336 -32.11 -1.81 -3.25
C ALA A 336 -32.74 -0.47 -3.71
N THR A 337 -34.00 -0.23 -3.34
CA THR A 337 -34.72 1.02 -3.66
C THR A 337 -34.06 2.21 -2.99
N LEU A 338 -33.76 2.14 -1.69
CA LEU A 338 -33.06 3.19 -0.95
C LEU A 338 -31.64 3.40 -1.47
N LEU A 339 -30.91 2.32 -1.76
CA LEU A 339 -29.54 2.41 -2.30
C LEU A 339 -29.50 3.05 -3.71
N SER A 340 -30.57 2.92 -4.50
CA SER A 340 -30.69 3.61 -5.78
C SER A 340 -30.83 5.13 -5.64
N LEU A 341 -31.33 5.63 -4.50
CA LEU A 341 -31.46 7.07 -4.22
C LEU A 341 -30.12 7.77 -3.96
N LEU A 342 -29.03 7.01 -3.85
CA LEU A 342 -27.70 7.54 -3.63
C LEU A 342 -27.06 8.08 -4.93
N THR A 343 -27.52 7.66 -6.11
CA THR A 343 -26.91 8.07 -7.38
C THR A 343 -27.36 9.44 -7.84
N VAL A 344 -26.41 10.26 -8.30
CA VAL A 344 -26.71 11.53 -8.97
C VAL A 344 -26.98 11.25 -10.46
N PRO A 345 -28.11 11.73 -11.02
CA PRO A 345 -28.37 11.64 -12.46
C PRO A 345 -27.29 12.37 -13.27
N GLU A 346 -26.83 11.80 -14.39
CA GLU A 346 -25.74 12.39 -15.21
C GLU A 346 -26.07 13.81 -15.71
N GLU A 347 -27.34 14.08 -16.00
CA GLU A 347 -27.83 15.40 -16.45
C GLU A 347 -27.76 16.48 -15.36
N ALA A 348 -27.70 16.07 -14.08
CA ALA A 348 -27.65 16.97 -12.93
C ALA A 348 -26.26 17.07 -12.30
N ALA A 349 -25.27 16.35 -12.85
CA ALA A 349 -23.90 16.39 -12.38
C ALA A 349 -23.21 17.66 -12.87
N THR A 350 -23.31 18.75 -12.11
CA THR A 350 -22.51 19.95 -12.37
C THR A 350 -21.04 19.62 -12.09
N PRO A 351 -20.10 19.84 -13.04
CA PRO A 351 -18.69 19.70 -12.75
C PRO A 351 -18.32 20.70 -11.66
N LEU A 352 -17.96 20.20 -10.48
CA LEU A 352 -17.38 21.03 -9.43
C LEU A 352 -15.99 21.47 -9.89
N THR A 353 -15.79 22.77 -10.05
CA THR A 353 -14.49 23.41 -10.30
C THR A 353 -13.66 23.39 -9.02
N THR A 354 -13.21 22.21 -8.62
CA THR A 354 -12.19 22.06 -7.59
C THR A 354 -10.90 21.57 -8.24
N ASP A 355 -10.02 22.52 -8.54
CA ASP A 355 -8.57 22.28 -8.73
C ASP A 355 -7.86 22.01 -7.38
N GLN A 356 -8.62 21.92 -6.29
CA GLN A 356 -8.17 21.33 -5.03
C GLN A 356 -8.78 19.92 -4.85
N ALA A 357 -8.66 19.09 -5.88
CA ALA A 357 -8.79 17.66 -5.68
C ALA A 357 -7.62 17.22 -4.80
N GLY A 358 -7.96 16.85 -3.55
CA GLY A 358 -7.04 16.24 -2.60
C GLY A 358 -6.12 15.25 -3.32
N GLN A 359 -4.83 15.40 -3.01
CA GLN A 359 -3.71 14.61 -3.47
C GLN A 359 -4.15 13.22 -3.90
N GLY A 360 -3.78 12.85 -5.14
CA GLY A 360 -3.97 11.52 -5.68
C GLY A 360 -3.60 10.49 -4.62
N GLU A 361 -4.63 9.93 -4.00
CA GLU A 361 -4.50 8.87 -3.01
C GLU A 361 -4.14 7.59 -3.80
N ASP A 362 -2.90 7.51 -4.28
CA ASP A 362 -2.22 6.24 -4.56
C ASP A 362 -1.95 5.59 -3.19
N LEU A 363 -3.02 5.06 -2.60
CA LEU A 363 -3.05 4.46 -1.28
C LEU A 363 -2.74 2.97 -1.38
N PHE A 364 -1.63 2.59 -0.77
CA PHE A 364 -1.12 1.22 -0.62
C PHE A 364 -1.96 0.38 0.36
N ASP A 365 -2.00 -0.95 0.13
CA ASP A 365 -2.93 -1.93 0.75
C ASP A 365 -2.63 -2.29 2.21
N SER A 366 -1.38 -2.13 2.62
CA SER A 366 -0.80 -2.15 3.97
C SER A 366 0.70 -2.04 3.72
N GLN A 367 1.45 -1.31 4.56
CA GLN A 367 2.90 -1.15 4.33
C GLN A 367 3.62 -2.50 4.19
N LEU A 368 3.15 -3.53 4.91
CA LEU A 368 3.73 -4.86 4.93
C LEU A 368 3.50 -5.66 3.62
N GLU A 369 2.26 -5.76 3.15
CA GLU A 369 1.92 -6.47 1.91
C GLU A 369 2.59 -5.83 0.70
N SER A 370 2.58 -4.48 0.66
CA SER A 370 3.24 -3.72 -0.39
C SER A 370 4.76 -3.91 -0.36
N ALA A 371 5.38 -3.89 0.83
CA ALA A 371 6.81 -4.13 0.97
C ALA A 371 7.18 -5.56 0.52
N PHE A 372 6.36 -6.56 0.88
CA PHE A 372 6.57 -7.95 0.48
C PHE A 372 6.48 -8.11 -1.05
N ALA A 373 5.43 -7.59 -1.68
CA ALA A 373 5.27 -7.66 -3.14
C ALA A 373 6.38 -6.89 -3.88
N ALA A 374 6.76 -5.70 -3.38
CA ALA A 374 7.84 -4.91 -3.95
C ALA A 374 9.19 -5.61 -3.85
N ALA A 375 9.49 -6.24 -2.71
CA ALA A 375 10.70 -7.04 -2.51
C ALA A 375 10.75 -8.23 -3.48
N PHE A 376 9.63 -8.93 -3.67
CA PHE A 376 9.54 -10.03 -4.63
C PHE A 376 9.79 -9.54 -6.08
N GLN A 377 9.10 -8.48 -6.51
CA GLN A 377 9.29 -7.91 -7.85
C GLN A 377 10.70 -7.35 -8.08
N ALA A 378 11.35 -6.81 -7.05
CA ALA A 378 12.72 -6.33 -7.15
C ALA A 378 13.70 -7.46 -7.46
N LEU A 379 13.52 -8.63 -6.84
CA LEU A 379 14.32 -9.82 -7.16
C LEU A 379 13.97 -10.43 -8.52
N GLU A 380 12.70 -10.36 -8.94
CA GLU A 380 12.24 -10.83 -10.25
C GLU A 380 12.84 -10.00 -11.40
N ARG A 381 12.92 -8.67 -11.24
CA ARG A 381 13.52 -7.75 -12.23
C ARG A 381 15.04 -7.83 -12.34
N GLY A 382 15.72 -8.43 -11.36
CA GLY A 382 17.16 -8.68 -11.39
C GLY A 382 17.54 -9.84 -12.31
N SER A 383 18.36 -10.76 -11.83
CA SER A 383 18.72 -11.98 -12.58
C SER A 383 17.62 -13.06 -12.57
N GLY A 384 16.52 -12.85 -11.84
CA GLY A 384 15.39 -13.79 -11.70
C GLY A 384 15.72 -15.11 -10.96
N GLN A 385 16.99 -15.49 -10.85
CA GLN A 385 17.45 -16.72 -10.21
C GLN A 385 17.25 -16.73 -8.69
N GLY A 386 17.23 -15.57 -8.03
CA GLY A 386 17.05 -15.47 -6.58
C GLY A 386 15.70 -15.94 -6.06
N LEU A 387 14.70 -16.07 -6.94
CA LEU A 387 13.33 -16.52 -6.61
C LEU A 387 13.09 -17.99 -6.92
N GLU A 388 14.09 -18.70 -7.45
CA GLU A 388 14.03 -20.15 -7.68
C GLU A 388 12.82 -20.61 -8.52
N GLY A 389 12.44 -19.80 -9.51
CA GLY A 389 11.32 -20.06 -10.41
C GLY A 389 9.93 -19.80 -9.83
N TRP A 390 9.83 -19.27 -8.60
CA TRP A 390 8.56 -18.86 -8.03
C TRP A 390 8.11 -17.51 -8.57
N HIS A 391 6.86 -17.44 -9.01
CA HIS A 391 6.18 -16.20 -9.40
C HIS A 391 5.10 -15.86 -8.38
N LEU A 392 5.00 -14.57 -8.04
CA LEU A 392 4.04 -14.07 -7.07
C LEU A 392 2.81 -13.51 -7.79
N GLU A 393 1.66 -14.12 -7.54
CA GLU A 393 0.35 -13.60 -7.89
C GLU A 393 -0.28 -12.93 -6.67
N ARG A 394 -0.76 -11.70 -6.84
CA ARG A 394 -1.53 -10.96 -5.84
C ARG A 394 -3.01 -11.26 -6.01
N GLU A 395 -3.75 -11.32 -4.91
CA GLU A 395 -5.21 -11.53 -4.92
C GLU A 395 -5.64 -12.77 -5.72
N PRO A 396 -5.16 -13.96 -5.34
CA PRO A 396 -5.48 -15.21 -6.03
C PRO A 396 -6.97 -15.56 -5.96
N GLU A 397 -7.38 -16.61 -6.67
CA GLU A 397 -8.75 -17.11 -6.57
C GLU A 397 -9.18 -17.47 -5.13
N PRO A 398 -10.46 -17.21 -4.78
CA PRO A 398 -10.99 -17.56 -3.47
C PRO A 398 -10.99 -19.08 -3.23
N LEU A 399 -10.63 -19.50 -2.02
CA LEU A 399 -10.82 -20.85 -1.53
C LEU A 399 -12.23 -20.97 -0.93
N LEU A 400 -13.02 -21.89 -1.50
CA LEU A 400 -14.37 -22.17 -1.02
C LEU A 400 -14.31 -23.08 0.22
N LEU A 401 -14.91 -22.64 1.31
CA LEU A 401 -15.10 -23.44 2.53
C LEU A 401 -16.50 -24.05 2.56
N GLN A 402 -16.75 -24.95 3.51
CA GLN A 402 -18.09 -25.46 3.78
C GLN A 402 -19.02 -24.33 4.26
N GLU A 403 -18.51 -23.44 5.12
CA GLU A 403 -19.30 -22.38 5.77
C GLU A 403 -18.84 -20.96 5.40
N GLY A 404 -18.08 -20.80 4.32
CA GLY A 404 -17.72 -19.46 3.85
C GLY A 404 -16.67 -19.41 2.76
N ILE A 405 -16.02 -18.25 2.63
CA ILE A 405 -14.98 -18.00 1.65
C ILE A 405 -13.71 -17.53 2.37
N PHE A 406 -12.57 -18.08 1.97
CA PHE A 406 -11.24 -17.64 2.40
C PHE A 406 -10.44 -17.15 1.19
N ILE A 407 -9.83 -15.97 1.29
CA ILE A 407 -9.07 -15.36 0.18
C ILE A 407 -7.65 -15.09 0.68
N PRO A 408 -6.68 -15.93 0.26
CA PRO A 408 -5.29 -15.71 0.57
C PRO A 408 -4.79 -14.35 0.06
N ASP A 409 -3.80 -13.76 0.72
CA ASP A 409 -3.17 -12.52 0.27
C ASP A 409 -2.40 -12.70 -1.05
N PHE A 410 -1.66 -13.82 -1.17
CA PHE A 410 -0.84 -14.13 -2.33
C PHE A 410 -0.95 -15.60 -2.75
N ALA A 411 -0.62 -15.88 -4.01
CA ALA A 411 -0.29 -17.23 -4.47
C ALA A 411 1.09 -17.22 -5.12
N LEU A 412 1.90 -18.22 -4.78
CA LEU A 412 3.17 -18.51 -5.42
C LEU A 412 2.97 -19.64 -6.40
N SER A 413 3.35 -19.43 -7.65
CA SER A 413 3.30 -20.46 -8.69
C SER A 413 4.68 -20.81 -9.21
N ARG A 414 4.95 -22.10 -9.36
CA ARG A 414 6.16 -22.65 -10.00
C ARG A 414 5.80 -23.94 -10.72
N GLU A 415 5.91 -23.95 -12.05
CA GLU A 415 5.44 -25.05 -12.90
C GLU A 415 3.99 -25.47 -12.56
N GLN A 416 3.78 -26.71 -12.08
CA GLN A 416 2.46 -27.22 -11.68
C GLN A 416 2.14 -26.97 -10.19
N GLN A 417 3.08 -26.42 -9.43
CA GLN A 417 2.89 -26.13 -8.01
C GLN A 417 2.27 -24.74 -7.84
N ARG A 418 1.23 -24.66 -7.01
CA ARG A 418 0.59 -23.41 -6.60
C ARG A 418 0.43 -23.44 -5.09
N ILE A 419 1.02 -22.47 -4.40
CA ILE A 419 1.06 -22.38 -2.93
C ILE A 419 0.49 -21.04 -2.51
N TYR A 420 -0.55 -21.05 -1.70
CA TYR A 420 -1.18 -19.86 -1.15
C TYR A 420 -0.41 -19.35 0.06
N VAL A 421 -0.27 -18.04 0.17
CA VAL A 421 0.42 -17.37 1.29
C VAL A 421 -0.52 -16.36 1.91
N GLU A 422 -0.71 -16.47 3.22
CA GLU A 422 -1.51 -15.54 4.01
C GLU A 422 -0.65 -14.80 5.02
N ILE A 423 -0.71 -13.47 5.03
CA ILE A 423 -0.10 -12.62 6.04
C ILE A 423 -1.10 -12.40 7.18
N LEU A 424 -0.80 -12.97 8.34
CA LEU A 424 -1.50 -12.73 9.59
C LEU A 424 -0.88 -11.50 10.24
N GLY A 425 -1.68 -10.59 10.79
CA GLY A 425 -1.20 -9.31 11.36
C GLY A 425 -1.67 -9.12 12.81
N PHE A 426 -1.73 -7.86 13.27
CA PHE A 426 -2.38 -7.51 14.54
C PHE A 426 -3.84 -7.07 14.30
N TRP A 427 -4.77 -7.84 14.85
CA TRP A 427 -6.22 -7.69 14.70
C TRP A 427 -6.84 -7.79 16.09
N THR A 428 -8.10 -7.36 16.24
CA THR A 428 -8.82 -7.58 17.51
C THR A 428 -8.96 -9.06 17.82
N ALA A 429 -9.06 -9.42 19.10
CA ALA A 429 -9.15 -10.82 19.52
C ALA A 429 -10.31 -11.56 18.83
N ALA A 430 -11.46 -10.90 18.69
CA ALA A 430 -12.64 -11.46 18.02
C ALA A 430 -12.40 -11.70 16.52
N TYR A 431 -11.74 -10.76 15.82
CA TYR A 431 -11.43 -10.95 14.41
C TYR A 431 -10.42 -12.09 14.21
N ARG A 432 -9.37 -12.12 15.04
CA ARG A 432 -8.35 -13.18 15.00
C ARG A 432 -8.98 -14.56 15.16
N GLU A 433 -9.89 -14.72 16.12
CA GLU A 433 -10.59 -15.97 16.35
C GLU A 433 -11.38 -16.42 15.11
N ARG A 434 -12.15 -15.52 14.47
CA ARG A 434 -12.86 -15.82 13.22
C ARG A 434 -11.91 -16.28 12.11
N LYS A 435 -10.76 -15.63 11.97
CA LYS A 435 -9.73 -15.99 10.97
C LYS A 435 -9.12 -17.36 11.25
N ILE A 436 -8.85 -17.68 12.52
CA ILE A 436 -8.37 -19.01 12.95
C ILE A 436 -9.41 -20.08 12.61
N GLN A 437 -10.69 -19.87 12.91
CA GLN A 437 -11.75 -20.84 12.59
C GLN A 437 -11.84 -21.13 11.08
N LYS A 438 -11.73 -20.11 10.23
CA LYS A 438 -11.69 -20.28 8.77
C LYS A 438 -10.46 -21.07 8.31
N LEU A 439 -9.29 -20.81 8.89
CA LEU A 439 -8.07 -21.56 8.58
C LEU A 439 -8.16 -23.02 9.04
N LEU A 440 -8.78 -23.30 10.19
CA LEU A 440 -9.01 -24.68 10.65
C LEU A 440 -9.92 -25.47 9.70
N GLN A 441 -10.90 -24.84 9.05
CA GLN A 441 -11.70 -25.49 7.99
C GLN A 441 -10.87 -25.88 6.75
N LEU A 442 -9.68 -25.29 6.57
CA LEU A 442 -8.73 -25.62 5.50
C LEU A 442 -7.70 -26.66 5.94
N GLN A 443 -7.84 -27.25 7.13
CA GLN A 443 -6.97 -28.33 7.59
C GLN A 443 -6.95 -29.49 6.58
N GLY A 444 -5.75 -30.01 6.30
CA GLY A 444 -5.51 -31.06 5.30
C GLY A 444 -5.03 -30.53 3.95
N ARG A 445 -5.11 -29.22 3.72
CA ARG A 445 -4.45 -28.57 2.59
C ARG A 445 -2.96 -28.40 2.86
N SER A 446 -2.13 -28.97 2.00
CA SER A 446 -0.67 -28.82 2.07
C SER A 446 -0.16 -27.59 1.32
N ASP A 447 -1.02 -26.88 0.60
CA ASP A 447 -0.68 -25.79 -0.32
C ASP A 447 -0.90 -24.39 0.29
N ILE A 448 -0.88 -24.25 1.63
CA ILE A 448 -1.07 -22.98 2.33
C ILE A 448 0.10 -22.74 3.28
N ILE A 449 0.70 -21.54 3.23
CA ILE A 449 1.74 -21.06 4.14
C ILE A 449 1.20 -19.84 4.89
N LEU A 450 1.46 -19.77 6.20
CA LEU A 450 1.07 -18.64 7.03
C LEU A 450 2.30 -17.81 7.43
N LEU A 451 2.23 -16.50 7.24
CA LEU A 451 3.23 -15.55 7.71
C LEU A 451 2.68 -14.90 8.99
N VAL A 452 3.36 -15.10 10.13
CA VAL A 452 2.83 -14.73 11.46
C VAL A 452 3.80 -13.80 12.19
N PRO A 453 3.36 -12.67 12.76
CA PRO A 453 4.26 -11.79 13.52
C PRO A 453 4.72 -12.52 14.79
N ARG A 454 6.01 -12.41 15.10
CA ARG A 454 6.65 -13.16 16.19
C ARG A 454 5.95 -12.94 17.53
N GLU A 455 5.54 -11.71 17.81
CA GLU A 455 4.83 -11.33 19.03
C GLU A 455 3.45 -11.97 19.14
N ALA A 456 2.75 -12.23 18.02
CA ALA A 456 1.42 -12.82 18.01
C ALA A 456 1.43 -14.35 17.87
N ARG A 457 2.60 -14.99 17.79
CA ARG A 457 2.73 -16.43 17.57
C ARG A 457 1.90 -17.27 18.53
N ALA A 458 1.94 -16.94 19.83
CA ALA A 458 1.19 -17.64 20.86
C ALA A 458 -0.33 -17.63 20.60
N ALA A 459 -0.86 -16.57 19.98
CA ALA A 459 -2.27 -16.46 19.67
C ALA A 459 -2.72 -17.31 18.47
N PHE A 460 -1.77 -17.79 17.66
CA PHE A 460 -2.00 -18.68 16.52
C PHE A 460 -1.49 -20.11 16.78
N ALA A 461 -1.21 -20.46 18.04
CA ALA A 461 -0.66 -21.76 18.43
C ALA A 461 -1.52 -22.95 17.96
N SER A 462 -2.84 -22.77 17.86
CA SER A 462 -3.78 -23.79 17.35
C SER A 462 -3.55 -24.16 15.88
N LEU A 463 -2.88 -23.31 15.10
CA LEU A 463 -2.54 -23.55 13.69
C LEU A 463 -1.15 -24.18 13.54
N GLU A 464 -0.33 -24.18 14.61
CA GLU A 464 0.99 -24.80 14.59
C GLU A 464 0.85 -26.32 14.39
N GLY A 465 1.62 -26.86 13.43
CA GLY A 465 1.54 -28.27 13.05
C GLY A 465 0.47 -28.61 12.01
N ILE A 466 -0.49 -27.71 11.78
CA ILE A 466 -1.48 -27.85 10.68
C ILE A 466 -0.92 -27.22 9.40
N PHE A 467 -0.43 -25.98 9.51
CA PHE A 467 0.15 -25.23 8.40
C PHE A 467 1.64 -24.94 8.64
N PRO A 468 2.47 -24.90 7.58
CA PRO A 468 3.79 -24.30 7.65
C PRO A 468 3.69 -22.80 8.00
N ILE A 469 4.46 -22.38 9.01
CA ILE A 469 4.46 -21.00 9.50
C ILE A 469 5.86 -20.40 9.35
N VAL A 470 5.94 -19.20 8.77
CA VAL A 470 7.12 -18.35 8.81
C VAL A 470 6.84 -17.19 9.75
N CYS A 471 7.71 -16.99 10.74
CA CYS A 471 7.57 -15.86 11.65
C CYS A 471 8.30 -14.63 11.12
N TYR A 472 7.73 -13.45 11.33
CA TYR A 472 8.35 -12.18 10.95
C TYR A 472 8.23 -11.14 12.08
N ASP A 473 9.05 -10.10 12.04
CA ASP A 473 9.01 -9.00 13.01
C ASP A 473 8.32 -7.78 12.35
N GLU A 474 9.08 -6.78 11.88
CA GLU A 474 8.51 -5.62 11.16
C GLU A 474 8.25 -5.90 9.68
N GLN A 475 9.05 -6.79 9.07
CA GLN A 475 8.97 -7.14 7.65
C GLN A 475 9.14 -8.65 7.45
N VAL A 476 8.47 -9.18 6.43
CA VAL A 476 8.62 -10.57 6.02
C VAL A 476 9.93 -10.74 5.26
N ALA A 477 10.89 -11.45 5.84
CA ALA A 477 12.13 -11.80 5.17
C ALA A 477 11.87 -12.86 4.10
N LEU A 478 12.01 -12.49 2.82
CA LEU A 478 11.77 -13.40 1.70
C LEU A 478 12.71 -14.62 1.72
N GLY A 479 13.91 -14.49 2.30
CA GLY A 479 14.83 -15.61 2.49
C GLY A 479 14.26 -16.74 3.34
N ASP A 480 13.51 -16.43 4.40
CA ASP A 480 12.90 -17.44 5.28
C ASP A 480 11.76 -18.18 4.56
N LEU A 481 10.98 -17.46 3.76
CA LEU A 481 9.95 -18.04 2.91
C LEU A 481 10.55 -18.96 1.85
N LEU A 482 11.59 -18.51 1.14
CA LEU A 482 12.30 -19.32 0.14
C LEU A 482 12.93 -20.56 0.78
N HIS A 483 13.53 -20.43 1.97
CA HIS A 483 14.05 -21.57 2.72
C HIS A 483 12.95 -22.59 3.03
N LEU A 484 11.78 -22.14 3.49
CA LEU A 484 10.62 -23.01 3.72
C LEU A 484 10.17 -23.71 2.43
N LEU A 485 10.04 -22.95 1.34
CA LEU A 485 9.66 -23.47 0.02
C LEU A 485 10.62 -24.58 -0.45
N ARG A 486 11.93 -24.35 -0.31
CA ARG A 486 12.97 -25.36 -0.60
C ARG A 486 12.81 -26.61 0.25
N SER A 487 12.64 -26.44 1.56
CA SER A 487 12.64 -27.57 2.49
C SER A 487 11.44 -28.51 2.31
N ARG A 488 10.32 -27.97 1.82
CA ARG A 488 9.03 -28.66 1.90
C ARG A 488 8.35 -28.88 0.55
N TYR A 489 8.63 -28.05 -0.45
CA TYR A 489 7.96 -28.09 -1.75
C TYR A 489 8.94 -28.30 -2.92
N ASP A 490 10.23 -28.40 -2.65
CA ASP A 490 11.26 -28.57 -3.67
C ASP A 490 11.91 -29.96 -3.62
N ASP A 491 11.47 -30.85 -4.52
CA ASP A 491 12.06 -32.17 -4.70
C ASP A 491 12.93 -32.21 -5.96
N PHE A 492 14.20 -31.84 -5.80
CA PHE A 492 15.17 -31.89 -6.89
C PHE A 492 15.44 -33.33 -7.38
N ALA A 493 15.40 -34.32 -6.49
CA ALA A 493 15.67 -35.71 -6.86
C ALA A 493 14.58 -36.26 -7.78
N ALA A 494 13.30 -35.97 -7.49
CA ALA A 494 12.19 -36.31 -8.35
C ALA A 494 12.28 -35.62 -9.73
N ARG A 495 12.60 -34.32 -9.78
CA ARG A 495 12.81 -33.61 -11.06
C ARG A 495 13.92 -34.23 -11.88
N LEU A 496 15.05 -34.53 -11.25
CA LEU A 496 16.22 -35.13 -11.90
C LEU A 496 15.91 -36.52 -12.48
N ALA A 497 15.02 -37.29 -11.84
CA ALA A 497 14.58 -38.60 -12.31
C ALA A 497 13.65 -38.52 -13.54
N LEU A 498 12.92 -37.42 -13.72
CA LEU A 498 11.99 -37.20 -14.84
C LEU A 498 12.66 -36.69 -16.11
N LEU A 499 13.95 -36.31 -16.06
CA LEU A 499 14.68 -35.80 -17.22
C LEU A 499 14.85 -36.88 -18.30
N ASP A 500 14.38 -36.60 -19.52
CA ASP A 500 14.76 -37.37 -20.71
C ASP A 500 16.17 -36.99 -21.16
N ARG A 501 17.15 -37.70 -20.59
CA ARG A 501 18.58 -37.46 -20.82
C ARG A 501 18.95 -37.61 -22.29
N GLU A 502 18.31 -38.51 -23.03
CA GLU A 502 18.65 -38.76 -24.44
C GLU A 502 18.08 -37.70 -25.36
N ALA A 503 16.85 -37.24 -25.10
CA ALA A 503 16.29 -36.09 -25.81
C ALA A 503 17.12 -34.82 -25.57
N ILE A 504 17.47 -34.54 -24.31
CA ILE A 504 18.29 -33.38 -23.94
C ILE A 504 19.66 -33.44 -24.63
N ARG A 505 20.36 -34.58 -24.59
CA ARG A 505 21.64 -34.75 -25.30
C ARG A 505 21.53 -34.53 -26.80
N ARG A 506 20.45 -35.03 -27.44
CA ARG A 506 20.21 -34.78 -28.87
C ARG A 506 20.02 -33.30 -29.15
N GLN A 507 19.26 -32.60 -28.31
CA GLN A 507 19.06 -31.15 -28.45
C GLN A 507 20.37 -30.37 -28.30
N VAL A 508 21.18 -30.68 -27.28
CA VAL A 508 22.51 -30.04 -27.10
C VAL A 508 23.38 -30.24 -28.35
N ARG A 509 23.36 -31.44 -28.94
CA ARG A 509 24.16 -31.75 -30.15
C ARG A 509 23.67 -31.03 -31.40
N GLN A 510 22.36 -30.79 -31.51
CA GLN A 510 21.78 -30.03 -32.62
C GLN A 510 22.14 -28.55 -32.53
N GLU A 511 22.04 -27.96 -31.34
CA GLU A 511 22.34 -26.53 -31.11
C GLU A 511 23.85 -26.24 -31.01
N GLY A 512 24.65 -27.23 -30.60
CA GLY A 512 26.11 -27.11 -30.43
C GLY A 512 26.54 -26.35 -29.17
N PHE A 513 25.78 -25.34 -28.75
CA PHE A 513 26.01 -24.55 -27.55
C PHE A 513 24.68 -24.13 -26.91
N MET A 514 24.60 -24.22 -25.59
CA MET A 514 23.49 -23.71 -24.78
C MET A 514 24.05 -22.94 -23.60
N ALA A 515 23.67 -21.68 -23.48
CA ALA A 515 24.13 -20.83 -22.39
C ALA A 515 23.63 -21.36 -21.04
N GLU A 516 24.36 -21.07 -19.95
CA GLU A 516 23.96 -21.52 -18.60
C GLU A 516 22.52 -21.14 -18.25
N ARG A 517 22.09 -19.93 -18.64
CA ARG A 517 20.71 -19.45 -18.43
C ARG A 517 19.67 -20.39 -19.03
N ASP A 518 19.90 -20.89 -20.24
CA ASP A 518 18.97 -21.78 -20.93
C ASP A 518 19.01 -23.19 -20.32
N CYS A 519 20.17 -23.58 -19.77
CA CYS A 519 20.34 -24.86 -19.10
C CYS A 519 19.45 -25.00 -17.84
N TYR A 520 19.15 -23.91 -17.12
CA TYR A 520 18.21 -23.95 -15.98
C TYR A 520 16.82 -24.44 -16.40
N SER A 521 16.29 -23.90 -17.50
CA SER A 521 14.97 -24.29 -18.01
C SER A 521 15.01 -25.70 -18.59
N LEU A 522 16.07 -26.04 -19.32
CA LEU A 522 16.22 -27.36 -19.96
C LEU A 522 16.37 -28.49 -18.94
N LEU A 523 17.09 -28.26 -17.85
CA LEU A 523 17.38 -29.27 -16.83
C LEU A 523 16.44 -29.18 -15.62
N HIS A 524 15.37 -28.35 -15.70
CA HIS A 524 14.43 -28.10 -14.60
C HIS A 524 15.13 -27.79 -13.25
N CYS A 525 16.17 -26.98 -13.34
CA CYS A 525 16.99 -26.56 -12.22
C CYS A 525 16.67 -25.10 -11.85
N TYR A 526 16.77 -24.77 -10.57
CA TYR A 526 16.53 -23.41 -10.07
C TYR A 526 17.75 -22.81 -9.36
N ARG A 527 18.74 -23.65 -9.03
CA ARG A 527 19.94 -23.27 -8.27
C ARG A 527 21.20 -23.72 -9.00
N ARG A 528 22.30 -22.97 -8.86
CA ARG A 528 23.58 -23.32 -9.49
C ARG A 528 24.10 -24.70 -9.08
N ALA A 529 23.97 -25.05 -7.80
CA ALA A 529 24.34 -26.37 -7.30
C ALA A 529 23.47 -27.51 -7.86
N GLU A 530 22.19 -27.25 -8.20
CA GLU A 530 21.35 -28.22 -8.91
C GLU A 530 21.81 -28.39 -10.35
N LEU A 531 22.07 -27.25 -11.01
CA LEU A 531 22.48 -27.24 -12.41
C LEU A 531 23.78 -28.01 -12.62
N GLU A 532 24.79 -27.78 -11.77
CA GLU A 532 26.06 -28.51 -11.80
C GLU A 532 25.83 -30.01 -11.66
N ARG A 533 24.99 -30.43 -10.70
CA ARG A 533 24.65 -31.85 -10.50
C ARG A 533 23.87 -32.44 -11.68
N ALA A 534 22.90 -31.72 -12.22
CA ALA A 534 22.12 -32.18 -13.36
C ALA A 534 22.97 -32.28 -14.63
N ALA A 535 23.86 -31.31 -14.85
CA ALA A 535 24.77 -31.28 -15.97
C ALA A 535 25.69 -32.50 -15.99
N THR A 536 26.18 -32.98 -14.83
CA THR A 536 27.01 -34.22 -14.79
C THR A 536 26.30 -35.46 -15.35
N LEU A 537 24.97 -35.51 -15.32
CA LEU A 537 24.20 -36.61 -15.91
C LEU A 537 24.04 -36.48 -17.42
N ILE A 538 24.14 -35.26 -17.95
CA ILE A 538 23.99 -34.95 -19.37
C ILE A 538 25.33 -35.03 -20.09
N THR A 539 26.42 -34.61 -19.45
CA THR A 539 27.77 -34.65 -20.01
C THR A 539 28.19 -36.06 -20.40
N ASP A 540 28.91 -36.18 -21.51
CA ASP A 540 29.49 -37.41 -22.03
C ASP A 540 30.79 -37.10 -22.79
N GLN A 541 31.29 -38.01 -23.64
CA GLN A 541 32.51 -37.77 -24.42
C GLN A 541 32.40 -36.59 -25.38
N SER A 542 31.19 -36.24 -25.81
CA SER A 542 30.90 -35.21 -26.82
C SER A 542 30.36 -33.90 -26.24
N ILE A 543 29.79 -33.92 -25.02
CA ILE A 543 29.15 -32.77 -24.38
C ILE A 543 29.87 -32.44 -23.08
N ARG A 544 30.28 -31.17 -22.93
CA ARG A 544 30.89 -30.62 -21.72
C ARG A 544 29.99 -29.57 -21.09
N PHE A 545 30.18 -29.37 -19.79
CA PHE A 545 29.54 -28.30 -19.02
C PHE A 545 30.61 -27.48 -18.32
N LEU A 546 30.49 -26.16 -18.38
CA LEU A 546 31.32 -25.24 -17.62
C LEU A 546 30.43 -24.23 -16.86
N PRO A 547 30.51 -24.15 -15.52
CA PRO A 547 29.76 -23.15 -14.75
C PRO A 547 30.07 -21.73 -15.23
N GLY A 548 29.06 -20.88 -15.38
CA GLY A 548 29.17 -19.52 -15.94
C GLY A 548 29.10 -19.45 -17.47
N VAL A 549 29.27 -20.58 -18.17
CA VAL A 549 29.23 -20.65 -19.64
C VAL A 549 28.02 -21.46 -20.12
N GLY A 550 27.87 -22.70 -19.66
CA GLY A 550 26.75 -23.59 -20.05
C GLY A 550 27.20 -24.93 -20.64
N LEU A 551 26.30 -25.57 -21.38
CA LEU A 551 26.53 -26.85 -22.05
C LEU A 551 26.99 -26.63 -23.50
N TYR A 552 28.04 -27.30 -23.93
CA TYR A 552 28.55 -27.18 -25.29
C TYR A 552 29.10 -28.51 -25.81
N THR A 553 29.08 -28.67 -27.13
CA THR A 553 29.68 -29.84 -27.78
C THR A 553 31.17 -29.65 -27.98
N GLN A 554 31.91 -30.76 -28.03
CA GLN A 554 33.32 -30.75 -28.37
C GLN A 554 33.56 -30.13 -29.76
N GLU A 555 32.70 -30.42 -30.75
CA GLU A 555 32.79 -29.82 -32.09
C GLU A 555 32.66 -28.29 -32.06
N TRP A 556 31.76 -27.76 -31.23
CA TRP A 556 31.63 -26.31 -31.06
C TRP A 556 32.90 -25.74 -30.41
N PHE A 557 33.42 -26.40 -29.36
CA PHE A 557 34.61 -25.95 -28.66
C PHE A 557 35.86 -25.95 -29.54
N GLU A 558 36.03 -26.95 -30.41
CA GLU A 558 37.11 -27.01 -31.39
C GLU A 558 37.03 -25.85 -32.39
N ARG A 559 35.84 -25.57 -32.94
CA ARG A 559 35.63 -24.41 -33.85
C ARG A 559 35.88 -23.07 -33.14
N PHE A 560 35.42 -22.94 -31.90
CA PHE A 560 35.69 -21.78 -31.05
C PHE A 560 37.20 -21.60 -30.85
N THR A 561 37.90 -22.68 -30.48
CA THR A 561 39.34 -22.69 -30.24
C THR A 561 40.12 -22.29 -31.48
N SER A 562 39.86 -22.87 -32.64
CA SER A 562 40.54 -22.50 -33.90
C SER A 562 40.34 -21.02 -34.22
N SER A 563 39.11 -20.51 -34.13
CA SER A 563 38.84 -19.10 -34.40
C SER A 563 39.41 -18.15 -33.34
N PHE A 564 39.59 -18.59 -32.10
CA PHE A 564 40.22 -17.81 -31.04
C PHE A 564 41.75 -17.78 -31.21
N VAL A 565 42.35 -18.93 -31.52
CA VAL A 565 43.78 -19.06 -31.81
C VAL A 565 44.17 -18.18 -33.00
N GLU A 566 43.44 -18.23 -34.12
CA GLU A 566 43.66 -17.34 -35.27
C GLU A 566 43.62 -15.85 -34.91
N TRP A 567 42.85 -15.49 -33.88
CA TRP A 567 42.75 -14.11 -33.44
C TRP A 567 43.91 -13.68 -32.56
N VAL A 568 44.32 -14.54 -31.61
CA VAL A 568 45.38 -14.23 -30.63
C VAL A 568 46.77 -14.48 -31.18
N GLU A 569 46.92 -15.36 -32.17
CA GLU A 569 48.20 -15.71 -32.79
C GLU A 569 48.89 -14.46 -33.38
N GLY A 570 50.15 -14.24 -32.98
CA GLY A 570 50.93 -13.06 -33.37
C GLY A 570 50.59 -11.77 -32.60
N ARG A 571 49.58 -11.77 -31.72
CA ARG A 571 49.33 -10.70 -30.76
C ARG A 571 50.07 -11.08 -29.47
N GLY A 572 51.02 -10.24 -29.04
CA GLY A 572 51.74 -10.46 -27.79
C GLY A 572 50.83 -10.44 -26.54
N PRO A 573 51.38 -10.24 -25.34
CA PRO A 573 50.58 -10.17 -24.10
C PRO A 573 49.41 -9.20 -24.25
N THR A 574 48.18 -9.70 -24.13
CA THR A 574 46.96 -8.93 -24.36
C THR A 574 46.22 -8.73 -23.05
N ALA A 575 45.84 -7.49 -22.74
CA ALA A 575 45.09 -7.17 -21.53
C ALA A 575 43.70 -7.84 -21.52
N TRP A 576 43.32 -8.43 -20.39
CA TRP A 576 42.08 -9.19 -20.23
C TRP A 576 40.82 -8.41 -20.65
N GLY A 577 40.71 -7.13 -20.30
CA GLY A 577 39.55 -6.32 -20.67
C GLY A 577 39.33 -6.23 -22.20
N ALA A 578 40.39 -6.25 -23.00
CA ALA A 578 40.29 -6.29 -24.45
C ALA A 578 39.91 -7.69 -24.98
N VAL A 579 40.42 -8.75 -24.33
CA VAL A 579 40.05 -10.14 -24.63
C VAL A 579 38.57 -10.38 -24.33
N ALA A 580 38.10 -10.01 -23.14
CA ALA A 580 36.70 -10.19 -22.73
C ALA A 580 35.73 -9.41 -23.61
N ALA A 581 36.08 -8.17 -23.99
CA ALA A 581 35.28 -7.39 -24.94
C ALA A 581 35.20 -8.05 -26.32
N GLU A 582 36.31 -8.61 -26.81
CA GLU A 582 36.33 -9.32 -28.09
C GLU A 582 35.54 -10.63 -28.03
N LEU A 583 35.69 -11.42 -26.96
CA LEU A 583 34.95 -12.67 -26.76
C LEU A 583 33.44 -12.41 -26.85
N ARG A 584 32.95 -11.41 -26.12
CA ARG A 584 31.53 -11.03 -26.12
C ARG A 584 31.06 -10.47 -27.46
N ARG A 585 31.94 -9.83 -28.23
CA ARG A 585 31.64 -9.27 -29.57
C ARG A 585 31.59 -10.33 -30.66
N ARG A 586 32.57 -11.23 -30.68
CA ARG A 586 32.77 -12.22 -31.74
C ARG A 586 31.97 -13.51 -31.51
N TRP A 587 31.67 -13.85 -30.26
CA TRP A 587 30.78 -14.96 -29.88
C TRP A 587 29.63 -14.44 -29.01
N PRO A 588 28.51 -13.99 -29.65
CA PRO A 588 27.37 -13.46 -28.92
C PRO A 588 26.78 -14.43 -27.88
N CYS A 589 26.95 -15.74 -28.07
CA CYS A 589 26.51 -16.76 -27.12
C CYS A 589 27.25 -16.71 -25.76
N LEU A 590 28.43 -16.09 -25.71
CA LEU A 590 29.21 -15.86 -24.48
C LEU A 590 28.98 -14.47 -23.86
N ALA A 591 28.09 -13.65 -24.44
CA ALA A 591 27.88 -12.27 -24.00
C ALA A 591 27.43 -12.15 -22.53
N ALA A 592 26.69 -13.16 -22.03
CA ALA A 592 26.15 -13.20 -20.67
C ALA A 592 27.11 -13.83 -19.63
N SER A 593 28.25 -14.37 -20.04
CA SER A 593 29.23 -14.99 -19.15
C SER A 593 30.06 -13.94 -18.41
N ASP A 594 30.33 -14.19 -17.12
CA ASP A 594 31.23 -13.37 -16.32
C ASP A 594 32.70 -13.63 -16.69
N ASP A 595 33.58 -12.74 -16.24
CA ASP A 595 35.00 -12.80 -16.61
C ASP A 595 35.66 -14.10 -16.12
N ALA A 596 35.34 -14.56 -14.90
CA ALA A 596 35.88 -15.80 -14.35
C ALA A 596 35.48 -17.03 -15.17
N ALA A 597 34.25 -17.08 -15.69
CA ALA A 597 33.79 -18.16 -16.56
C ALA A 597 34.47 -18.14 -17.93
N LEU A 598 34.73 -16.95 -18.47
CA LEU A 598 35.47 -16.80 -19.72
C LEU A 598 36.94 -17.19 -19.56
N GLU A 599 37.59 -16.85 -18.45
CA GLU A 599 38.95 -17.29 -18.12
C GLU A 599 39.00 -18.83 -18.07
N ALA A 600 38.10 -19.45 -17.32
CA ALA A 600 38.03 -20.91 -17.20
C ALA A 600 37.72 -21.63 -18.54
N LEU A 601 37.03 -20.96 -19.47
CA LEU A 601 36.82 -21.49 -20.82
C LEU A 601 38.10 -21.45 -21.65
N LEU A 602 38.85 -20.36 -21.56
CA LEU A 602 40.10 -20.17 -22.32
C LEU A 602 41.26 -21.00 -21.77
N GLU A 603 41.31 -21.26 -20.45
CA GLU A 603 42.29 -22.17 -19.86
C GLU A 603 42.19 -23.62 -20.38
N GLN A 604 41.06 -24.00 -20.97
CA GLN A 604 40.91 -25.29 -21.64
C GLN A 604 41.61 -25.36 -23.02
N ILE A 605 42.10 -24.24 -23.55
CA ILE A 605 42.82 -24.16 -24.83
C ILE A 605 44.32 -24.37 -24.59
N ASN A 606 44.89 -25.34 -25.30
CA ASN A 606 46.34 -25.59 -25.26
C ASN A 606 47.13 -24.35 -25.70
N GLY A 607 48.13 -23.96 -24.90
CA GLY A 607 49.01 -22.83 -25.21
C GLY A 607 48.53 -21.48 -24.67
N VAL A 608 47.31 -21.37 -24.15
CA VAL A 608 46.81 -20.17 -23.48
C VAL A 608 47.27 -20.16 -22.01
N ARG A 609 47.82 -19.03 -21.55
CA ARG A 609 48.10 -18.77 -20.13
C ARG A 609 47.59 -17.39 -19.75
N ILE A 610 46.87 -17.33 -18.63
CA ILE A 610 46.35 -16.10 -18.05
C ILE A 610 47.16 -15.81 -16.79
N GLU A 611 47.84 -14.66 -16.76
CA GLU A 611 48.66 -14.23 -15.63
C GLU A 611 48.01 -13.04 -14.94
N HIS A 612 47.77 -13.15 -13.63
CA HIS A 612 47.28 -12.06 -12.79
C HIS A 612 48.47 -11.31 -12.20
N GLY A 613 48.86 -10.18 -12.83
CA GLY A 613 49.94 -9.32 -12.34
C GLY A 613 49.54 -8.48 -11.11
N SER A 614 48.24 -8.27 -10.89
CA SER A 614 47.64 -7.58 -9.74
C SER A 614 46.16 -7.96 -9.63
N ILE A 615 45.49 -7.60 -8.53
CA ILE A 615 44.04 -7.79 -8.31
C ILE A 615 43.14 -7.12 -9.38
N PHE A 616 43.69 -6.23 -10.21
CA PHE A 616 42.96 -5.52 -11.28
C PHE A 616 43.54 -5.73 -12.68
N GLU A 617 44.66 -6.45 -12.82
CA GLU A 617 45.38 -6.57 -14.09
C GLU A 617 45.67 -8.05 -14.39
N ALA A 618 44.90 -8.59 -15.34
CA ALA A 618 45.11 -9.90 -15.93
C ALA A 618 45.55 -9.75 -17.39
N GLN A 619 46.52 -10.55 -17.81
CA GLN A 619 47.01 -10.60 -19.19
C GLN A 619 46.96 -12.02 -19.74
N LEU A 620 46.56 -12.14 -21.00
CA LEU A 620 46.55 -13.40 -21.72
C LEU A 620 47.78 -13.48 -22.62
N THR A 621 48.47 -14.63 -22.55
CA THR A 621 49.58 -14.99 -23.44
C THR A 621 49.24 -16.30 -24.16
N TYR A 622 49.62 -16.39 -25.44
CA TYR A 622 49.46 -17.61 -26.23
C TYR A 622 50.82 -18.05 -26.78
N GLY A 623 51.24 -19.27 -26.46
CA GLY A 623 52.43 -19.91 -27.02
C GLY A 623 52.04 -21.04 -27.96
N GLY A 624 52.21 -20.84 -29.28
CA GLY A 624 51.93 -21.87 -30.29
C GLY A 624 52.87 -23.08 -30.19
N GLU A 625 52.42 -24.25 -30.62
CA GLU A 625 53.21 -25.48 -30.65
C GLU A 625 54.46 -25.33 -31.55
N MET A 626 55.64 -25.17 -30.95
CA MET A 626 56.90 -25.64 -31.52
C MET A 626 57.29 -26.94 -30.80
N ALA A 627 57.29 -28.05 -31.53
CA ALA A 627 57.86 -29.31 -31.06
C ALA A 627 59.41 -29.27 -31.15
N GLY A 628 60.10 -29.50 -30.02
CA GLY A 628 61.52 -29.90 -30.03
C GLY A 628 62.38 -29.51 -28.83
N ALA A 629 62.31 -30.31 -27.74
CA ALA A 629 63.38 -30.65 -26.78
C ALA A 629 64.07 -29.53 -25.94
N PRO A 630 64.63 -29.89 -24.76
CA PRO A 630 64.93 -28.96 -23.67
C PRO A 630 66.30 -28.30 -23.85
N ASP A 631 66.43 -27.02 -23.50
CA ASP A 631 67.74 -26.38 -23.36
C ASP A 631 67.99 -25.95 -21.92
N GLU A 632 68.66 -26.86 -21.22
CA GLU A 632 69.49 -26.58 -20.06
C GLU A 632 70.63 -25.66 -20.49
N THR A 633 70.56 -24.37 -20.19
CA THR A 633 71.77 -23.65 -19.78
C THR A 633 71.44 -22.38 -19.01
N ARG A 634 71.59 -22.46 -17.69
CA ARG A 634 72.40 -21.52 -16.91
C ARG A 634 72.65 -22.10 -15.52
N ALA A 635 73.55 -23.08 -15.50
CA ALA A 635 74.41 -23.33 -14.34
C ALA A 635 75.73 -22.58 -14.54
N ALA A 636 76.30 -22.15 -13.42
CA ALA A 636 77.64 -21.61 -13.22
C ALA A 636 77.91 -20.17 -13.69
N ASN A 637 77.72 -19.23 -12.75
CA ASN A 637 78.93 -18.63 -12.20
C ASN A 637 78.76 -18.45 -10.68
N GLU A 638 79.33 -19.44 -9.97
CA GLU A 638 79.61 -19.44 -8.54
C GLU A 638 80.87 -18.63 -8.24
N GLN A 639 81.02 -18.33 -6.94
CA GLN A 639 82.14 -17.77 -6.16
C GLN A 639 81.88 -16.31 -5.74
N GLY A 640 81.72 -15.93 -4.46
CA GLY A 640 81.71 -16.56 -3.13
C GLY A 640 80.93 -15.60 -2.20
N GLU A 641 80.65 -15.80 -0.91
CA GLU A 641 81.26 -16.57 0.18
C GLU A 641 80.21 -16.93 1.25
N LEU A 642 80.58 -17.94 2.04
CA LEU A 642 79.95 -18.66 3.14
C LEU A 642 79.07 -17.88 4.15
N SER A 643 77.94 -18.51 4.54
CA SER A 643 77.74 -18.98 5.92
C SER A 643 76.62 -20.02 6.01
N THR A 644 76.93 -21.09 6.74
CA THR A 644 76.21 -22.35 6.90
C THR A 644 75.09 -22.27 7.95
N VAL A 645 74.13 -23.21 7.89
CA VAL A 645 73.81 -24.19 8.94
C VAL A 645 72.46 -24.87 8.63
N ALA A 646 72.43 -26.19 8.73
CA ALA A 646 71.28 -27.06 8.47
C ALA A 646 70.78 -27.75 9.74
N ALA A 647 69.44 -27.85 9.84
CA ALA A 647 68.60 -28.94 10.42
C ALA A 647 68.85 -29.44 11.88
N PRO A 648 68.03 -30.36 12.43
CA PRO A 648 66.61 -30.25 12.79
C PRO A 648 66.27 -30.68 14.26
N ALA A 649 64.97 -30.67 14.61
CA ALA A 649 64.25 -31.57 15.56
C ALA A 649 63.97 -31.21 17.06
N THR A 650 62.71 -31.53 17.44
CA THR A 650 62.16 -32.08 18.72
C THR A 650 61.85 -31.25 19.99
N GLN A 651 60.55 -31.33 20.39
CA GLN A 651 59.90 -31.56 21.71
C GLN A 651 60.14 -30.71 23.00
N ARG A 652 58.99 -30.29 23.58
CA ARG A 652 58.53 -30.22 25.01
C ARG A 652 59.16 -29.28 26.07
N ALA A 653 58.32 -28.33 26.52
CA ALA A 653 57.80 -28.02 27.87
C ALA A 653 58.68 -27.55 29.08
N GLY A 654 58.19 -26.46 29.71
CA GLY A 654 58.32 -26.05 31.13
C GLY A 654 59.46 -25.08 31.47
N ARG A 655 59.48 -24.19 32.49
CA ARG A 655 58.55 -23.41 33.36
C ARG A 655 59.50 -22.63 34.33
N GLU A 656 58.99 -21.62 35.07
CA GLU A 656 59.58 -20.85 36.22
C GLU A 656 60.07 -19.43 35.86
N GLN A 657 59.82 -18.32 36.59
CA GLN A 657 59.25 -18.05 37.92
C GLN A 657 58.90 -16.53 38.06
N LYS A 658 57.84 -16.19 38.83
CA LYS A 658 57.61 -15.03 39.78
C LYS A 658 57.86 -13.56 39.34
N ALA A 659 57.14 -12.51 39.79
CA ALA A 659 56.27 -12.27 40.95
C ALA A 659 55.26 -11.09 40.75
N ARG A 660 54.29 -11.06 41.68
CA ARG A 660 53.02 -10.29 41.88
C ARG A 660 53.21 -8.85 42.48
N PRO A 661 52.17 -7.98 42.72
CA PRO A 661 50.80 -8.33 43.18
C PRO A 661 49.55 -7.46 42.84
N ASN A 662 48.38 -8.06 43.17
CA ASN A 662 47.07 -7.53 43.62
C ASN A 662 46.27 -6.59 42.69
N SER A 663 44.95 -6.73 42.46
CA SER A 663 43.81 -7.13 43.32
C SER A 663 42.62 -7.48 42.39
N GLY A 664 41.92 -8.61 42.54
CA GLY A 664 40.69 -8.75 43.34
C GLY A 664 39.41 -8.47 42.50
N PRO A 665 38.54 -9.47 42.22
CA PRO A 665 37.28 -9.26 41.52
C PRO A 665 36.21 -8.73 42.50
N ARG A 666 35.44 -7.72 42.10
CA ARG A 666 34.26 -7.25 42.84
C ARG A 666 32.96 -7.77 42.20
N PRO A 667 31.96 -8.12 43.02
CA PRO A 667 30.81 -8.93 42.61
C PRO A 667 29.65 -8.13 42.02
N GLU A 668 28.77 -8.87 41.36
CA GLU A 668 27.37 -8.54 41.09
C GLU A 668 26.70 -7.86 42.30
N LYS A 669 26.00 -6.76 42.03
CA LYS A 669 25.05 -6.17 42.97
C LYS A 669 23.65 -6.40 42.43
N GLU A 670 22.93 -7.28 43.12
CA GLU A 670 21.48 -7.30 43.22
C GLU A 670 20.93 -5.87 43.36
N ARG A 671 20.03 -5.47 42.47
CA ARG A 671 19.09 -4.39 42.73
C ARG A 671 17.71 -5.00 42.90
N ARG A 672 17.22 -4.87 44.13
CA ARG A 672 15.88 -5.22 44.63
C ARG A 672 14.76 -4.62 43.76
N PRO A 673 13.57 -5.23 43.75
CA PRO A 673 12.40 -4.67 43.09
C PRO A 673 11.92 -3.43 43.87
N SER A 674 11.84 -2.29 43.19
CA SER A 674 11.19 -1.10 43.72
C SER A 674 9.69 -1.18 43.43
N THR A 675 8.91 -1.33 44.50
CA THR A 675 7.46 -1.15 44.58
C THR A 675 7.04 0.19 43.93
N PRO A 676 5.96 0.25 43.14
CA PRO A 676 5.48 1.51 42.60
C PRO A 676 4.87 2.38 43.71
N PRO A 677 5.08 3.71 43.72
CA PRO A 677 4.42 4.60 44.65
C PRO A 677 2.95 4.79 44.25
N GLN A 678 2.06 4.56 45.21
CA GLN A 678 0.71 5.12 45.23
C GLN A 678 0.81 6.65 45.22
N ALA A 679 0.41 7.27 44.12
CA ALA A 679 0.07 8.68 44.07
C ALA A 679 -1.46 8.78 44.06
N ALA A 680 -1.99 9.20 45.20
CA ALA A 680 -3.34 9.70 45.35
C ALA A 680 -3.43 11.16 44.84
N GLN A 681 -4.67 11.59 44.60
CA GLN A 681 -5.21 12.94 44.39
C GLN A 681 -5.57 13.31 42.93
N PRO A 682 -6.54 14.22 42.71
CA PRO A 682 -7.89 14.25 43.28
C PRO A 682 -8.96 14.61 42.22
N ASP A 683 -10.23 14.51 42.59
CA ASP A 683 -11.38 15.05 41.85
C ASP A 683 -11.19 16.52 41.45
N LEU A 684 -11.38 16.81 40.17
CA LEU A 684 -11.49 18.17 39.62
C LEU A 684 -12.48 18.18 38.44
N TRP A 685 -13.78 18.11 38.75
CA TRP A 685 -14.86 18.68 37.93
C TRP A 685 -15.99 19.14 38.88
N ALA A 686 -15.93 20.43 39.22
CA ALA A 686 -17.05 21.27 39.61
C ALA A 686 -17.15 22.39 38.56
#